data_AF-A0A8K0L4Y0-F1
#
_entry.id   AF-A0A8K0L4Y0-F1
#
_cell.length_a   1.000
_cell.length_b   1.000
_cell.length_c   1.000
_cell.angle_alpha   90.00
_cell.angle_beta   90.00
_cell.angle_gamma   90.00
#
_symmetry.space_group_name_H-M   'P 1'
#
loop_
_entity.id
_entity.type
_entity.pdbx_description
1 polymer ?
#
loop_
_entity_poly.entity_id
_entity_poly.type
_entity_poly.pdbx_seq_one_letter_code
_entity_poly.pdbx_strand_id
1 'polypeptide(L)'
;MSSSYFAADRRPSSNAASPLFSPPVPVTPGSAPSRANALQTRIATILSASYADIEISDALQTLDDRGIKNTAETRRNLRLDFQQELIACNGEVVKDFGQVAEQLRRVGAALDTLNKTCSNIRTHVNAARKETAPMLDENKSLTAQRQEAETKRQLLEAFNKHFVLTEAELNALTSTALPIDNTFYTALARLKQIHNDSQVLLGSEDQTLGLEILENTSRTLNSAYQKLFRWTQRSLRDLDLENPHLSTPICQAFRILAERPQLFQSCLDFFAESRERTLSDAFHAALTGHATPAISTIPTKPIELSAHEPLRYVSDMLAWLHAAAVGEREALSNLFISGADADAISASLKASRDAQPWLSDPSAPDSTFDGTQALSSLIDRDLAGVIRHLRQRIDQTVRSHEDALLAYQVANLCAFYRGVFVPLLGKESAVAAVLTPLSEMGMEQFRLVTRDHISSLRNEIDGIGNDLGVPEWLEEALLTFEKLAKSFEASFTRQVGREEKEEGFEGVVKEALDPYLDGLENVGRRLEGVDRVVFGLNCFGRVWEVVRGLGYVRGRQERVEGLMEGLKGRAVELVKEWIVRESGMGEVFAALKPWLEEGEGLDLGKVRSLEVLQENKLGDVAQQLDAFLPTSIEDARAYIGKLKDRALARVICEEAADDFVEMFEGVERMLDVVDEQLMKEQEEKDEDDRTFLRDVFPRTGDEIKVLLS
;
A
#
# COMPACT_ATOMS: atom_id res chain seq x y z
N MET A 1 -44.59 66.46 -20.60
CA MET A 1 -44.09 66.55 -21.99
C MET A 1 -45.23 66.18 -22.91
N SER A 2 -46.01 67.17 -23.37
CA SER A 2 -45.99 67.76 -24.74
C SER A 2 -46.36 66.72 -25.81
N SER A 3 -47.32 66.91 -26.72
CA SER A 3 -47.98 68.13 -27.17
C SER A 3 -49.34 67.79 -27.81
N SER A 4 -50.29 68.69 -27.58
CA SER A 4 -51.52 68.89 -28.34
C SER A 4 -51.21 69.45 -29.74
N TYR A 5 -52.00 69.09 -30.75
CA TYR A 5 -52.18 69.86 -31.99
C TYR A 5 -53.58 69.63 -32.56
N PHE A 6 -54.54 70.45 -32.14
CA PHE A 6 -55.63 70.92 -32.99
C PHE A 6 -56.19 72.21 -32.36
N ALA A 7 -55.89 73.35 -32.98
CA ALA A 7 -56.52 74.62 -32.68
C ALA A 7 -56.55 75.49 -33.94
N ALA A 8 -57.75 75.95 -34.28
CA ALA A 8 -58.11 77.21 -34.97
C ALA A 8 -59.50 77.00 -35.59
N ASP A 9 -60.49 77.88 -35.47
CA ASP A 9 -60.55 79.17 -34.81
C ASP A 9 -62.04 79.55 -34.65
N ARG A 10 -62.37 80.32 -33.61
CA ARG A 10 -63.64 81.06 -33.51
C ARG A 10 -63.29 82.54 -33.67
N ARG A 11 -63.98 83.27 -34.54
CA ARG A 11 -64.51 84.62 -34.23
C ARG A 11 -65.57 85.12 -35.23
N PRO A 12 -66.42 86.07 -34.82
CA PRO A 12 -67.71 86.40 -35.43
C PRO A 12 -67.73 87.75 -36.18
N SER A 13 -68.67 87.88 -37.10
CA SER A 13 -69.17 89.12 -37.74
C SER A 13 -70.28 88.68 -38.71
N SER A 14 -71.38 89.36 -39.00
CA SER A 14 -71.87 90.71 -38.72
C SER A 14 -73.33 90.73 -39.16
N ASN A 15 -74.13 91.58 -38.51
CA ASN A 15 -75.43 92.03 -38.97
C ASN A 15 -75.45 92.39 -40.46
N ALA A 16 -76.47 91.91 -41.18
CA ALA A 16 -77.00 92.58 -42.37
C ALA A 16 -78.52 92.29 -42.45
N ALA A 17 -79.31 93.33 -42.21
CA ALA A 17 -80.73 93.43 -42.55
C ALA A 17 -80.85 93.55 -44.09
N SER A 18 -81.87 93.01 -44.75
CA SER A 18 -83.18 93.63 -45.02
C SER A 18 -83.81 92.91 -46.27
N PRO A 19 -85.02 93.24 -46.74
CA PRO A 19 -86.34 93.11 -46.12
C PRO A 19 -87.39 92.53 -47.12
N LEU A 20 -88.69 92.77 -46.86
CA LEU A 20 -89.91 92.66 -47.71
C LEU A 20 -90.80 91.46 -47.32
N PHE A 21 -92.05 91.59 -46.87
CA PHE A 21 -93.02 92.70 -46.80
C PHE A 21 -93.97 92.46 -45.60
N SER A 22 -94.35 93.53 -44.91
CA SER A 22 -95.46 93.58 -43.95
C SER A 22 -96.59 94.45 -44.52
N PRO A 23 -97.89 94.18 -44.24
CA PRO A 23 -98.98 95.12 -44.51
C PRO A 23 -99.33 95.93 -43.24
N PRO A 24 -99.76 97.20 -43.39
CA PRO A 24 -100.87 97.67 -42.55
C PRO A 24 -101.84 98.72 -43.18
N VAL A 25 -103.15 98.47 -42.99
CA VAL A 25 -104.34 99.33 -42.64
C VAL A 25 -104.78 100.59 -43.48
N PRO A 26 -106.05 101.08 -43.33
CA PRO A 26 -106.87 101.67 -44.39
C PRO A 26 -107.24 103.16 -44.19
N VAL A 27 -107.84 103.80 -45.21
CA VAL A 27 -108.55 105.08 -45.06
C VAL A 27 -109.78 105.14 -46.00
N THR A 28 -110.90 105.63 -45.47
CA THR A 28 -112.24 105.88 -46.05
C THR A 28 -112.34 107.27 -46.75
N PRO A 29 -113.52 107.83 -47.12
CA PRO A 29 -114.25 107.64 -48.38
C PRO A 29 -114.61 108.97 -49.13
N GLY A 30 -115.17 108.86 -50.35
CA GLY A 30 -115.85 109.94 -51.10
C GLY A 30 -115.36 109.99 -52.56
N SER A 31 -116.16 110.17 -53.62
CA SER A 31 -117.56 110.54 -53.83
C SER A 31 -117.97 110.11 -55.26
N ALA A 32 -119.26 109.79 -55.49
CA ALA A 32 -119.83 109.42 -56.79
C ALA A 32 -119.71 110.53 -57.87
N PRO A 33 -119.81 110.21 -59.19
CA PRO A 33 -121.13 110.28 -59.82
C PRO A 33 -121.41 109.33 -61.02
N SER A 34 -122.70 109.30 -61.38
CA SER A 34 -123.31 109.00 -62.70
C SER A 34 -123.50 107.54 -63.17
N ARG A 35 -124.78 107.14 -63.17
CA ARG A 35 -125.32 105.77 -63.41
C ARG A 35 -125.58 105.39 -64.88
N ALA A 36 -125.16 106.16 -65.87
CA ALA A 36 -125.59 105.93 -67.26
C ALA A 36 -124.61 105.13 -68.16
N ASN A 37 -123.32 105.02 -67.82
CA ASN A 37 -122.29 104.46 -68.74
C ASN A 37 -121.68 103.10 -68.36
N ALA A 38 -122.01 102.51 -67.20
CA ALA A 38 -121.36 101.29 -66.70
C ALA A 38 -121.76 100.00 -67.45
N LEU A 39 -122.94 99.97 -68.08
CA LEU A 39 -123.46 98.78 -68.75
C LEU A 39 -122.87 98.64 -70.16
N GLN A 40 -122.67 99.75 -70.87
CA GLN A 40 -121.99 99.78 -72.16
C GLN A 40 -120.50 99.43 -72.04
N THR A 41 -119.80 99.91 -71.02
CA THR A 41 -118.40 99.53 -70.78
C THR A 41 -118.27 98.03 -70.48
N ARG A 42 -119.15 97.46 -69.65
CA ARG A 42 -119.15 96.02 -69.34
C ARG A 42 -119.47 95.13 -70.55
N ILE A 43 -120.42 95.53 -71.40
CA ILE A 43 -120.72 94.80 -72.64
C ILE A 43 -119.53 94.88 -73.60
N ALA A 44 -118.87 96.03 -73.72
CA ALA A 44 -117.67 96.17 -74.53
C ALA A 44 -116.49 95.33 -73.98
N THR A 45 -116.35 95.20 -72.66
CA THR A 45 -115.29 94.36 -72.06
C THR A 45 -115.52 92.87 -72.30
N ILE A 46 -116.78 92.42 -72.24
CA ILE A 46 -117.16 91.02 -72.49
C ILE A 46 -116.98 90.65 -73.98
N LEU A 47 -117.29 91.57 -74.89
CA LEU A 47 -117.09 91.36 -76.33
C LEU A 47 -115.62 91.46 -76.77
N SER A 48 -114.76 92.10 -75.96
CA SER A 48 -113.31 92.18 -76.22
C SER A 48 -112.50 91.01 -75.64
N ALA A 49 -113.11 90.16 -74.81
CA ALA A 49 -112.46 88.96 -74.31
C ALA A 49 -112.47 87.88 -75.41
N SER A 50 -111.27 87.49 -75.87
CA SER A 50 -111.07 86.51 -76.94
C SER A 50 -111.60 85.13 -76.54
N TYR A 51 -112.31 84.47 -77.45
CA TYR A 51 -112.86 83.11 -77.32
C TYR A 51 -111.79 82.01 -77.10
N ALA A 52 -110.51 82.33 -77.25
CA ALA A 52 -109.40 81.36 -77.19
C ALA A 52 -108.67 81.30 -75.83
N ASP A 53 -109.14 82.01 -74.81
CA ASP A 53 -108.48 82.00 -73.49
C ASP A 53 -108.88 80.74 -72.69
N ILE A 54 -107.97 79.76 -72.66
CA ILE A 54 -108.16 78.43 -72.04
C ILE A 54 -108.44 78.57 -70.55
N GLU A 55 -107.86 79.56 -69.86
CA GLU A 55 -108.13 79.78 -68.44
C GLU A 55 -109.57 80.25 -68.21
N ILE A 56 -110.12 81.04 -69.13
CA ILE A 56 -111.51 81.49 -69.06
C ILE A 56 -112.46 80.35 -69.42
N SER A 57 -112.13 79.49 -70.40
CA SER A 57 -112.98 78.33 -70.71
C SER A 57 -112.98 77.31 -69.58
N ASP A 58 -111.83 77.03 -68.96
CA ASP A 58 -111.73 76.09 -67.85
C ASP A 58 -112.38 76.64 -66.57
N ALA A 59 -112.26 77.95 -66.32
CA ALA A 59 -112.99 78.64 -65.26
C ALA A 59 -114.52 78.65 -65.50
N LEU A 60 -114.97 78.76 -66.75
CA LEU A 60 -116.38 78.67 -67.10
C LEU A 60 -116.90 77.22 -67.04
N GLN A 61 -116.08 76.23 -67.42
CA GLN A 61 -116.42 74.82 -67.37
C GLN A 61 -116.51 74.33 -65.92
N THR A 62 -115.57 74.73 -65.07
CA THR A 62 -115.67 74.51 -63.63
C THR A 62 -116.86 75.23 -62.99
N LEU A 63 -117.32 76.36 -63.55
CA LEU A 63 -118.57 77.01 -63.11
C LEU A 63 -119.83 76.28 -63.59
N ASP A 64 -119.80 75.72 -64.80
CA ASP A 64 -120.92 75.00 -65.43
C ASP A 64 -121.12 73.61 -64.79
N ASP A 65 -120.04 72.88 -64.53
CA ASP A 65 -120.06 71.60 -63.78
C ASP A 65 -120.67 71.77 -62.37
N ARG A 66 -120.63 72.99 -61.82
CA ARG A 66 -121.21 73.34 -60.51
C ARG A 66 -122.70 73.67 -60.56
N GLY A 67 -123.32 73.76 -61.75
CA GLY A 67 -124.78 73.81 -61.92
C GLY A 67 -125.49 75.03 -61.30
N ILE A 68 -124.83 76.18 -61.25
CA ILE A 68 -125.30 77.35 -60.49
C ILE A 68 -126.43 78.08 -61.23
N LYS A 69 -127.62 78.18 -60.61
CA LYS A 69 -128.77 78.90 -61.20
C LYS A 69 -128.74 80.39 -60.85
N ASN A 70 -129.02 81.23 -61.85
CA ASN A 70 -128.92 82.69 -61.78
C ASN A 70 -130.11 83.34 -61.05
N THR A 71 -130.13 83.25 -59.73
CA THR A 71 -131.06 83.97 -58.84
C THR A 71 -130.36 85.17 -58.19
N ALA A 72 -131.13 86.14 -57.67
CA ALA A 72 -130.55 87.34 -57.07
C ALA A 72 -129.68 87.06 -55.82
N GLU A 73 -129.96 85.94 -55.13
CA GLU A 73 -129.22 85.49 -53.94
C GLU A 73 -127.88 84.85 -54.30
N THR A 74 -127.83 83.97 -55.32
CA THR A 74 -126.58 83.34 -55.76
C THR A 74 -125.60 84.36 -56.33
N ARG A 75 -126.08 85.42 -56.99
CA ARG A 75 -125.22 86.52 -57.49
C ARG A 75 -124.51 87.32 -56.39
N ARG A 76 -125.07 87.37 -55.17
CA ARG A 76 -124.46 88.05 -54.01
C ARG A 76 -123.51 87.15 -53.23
N ASN A 77 -123.79 85.84 -53.18
CA ASN A 77 -123.07 84.91 -52.32
C ASN A 77 -121.97 84.12 -53.05
N LEU A 78 -121.97 84.04 -54.38
CA LEU A 78 -120.99 83.27 -55.17
C LEU A 78 -119.52 83.53 -54.77
N ARG A 79 -119.15 84.81 -54.60
CA ARG A 79 -117.77 85.18 -54.23
C ARG A 79 -117.43 84.74 -52.81
N LEU A 80 -118.40 84.79 -51.89
CA LEU A 80 -118.22 84.33 -50.52
C LEU A 80 -118.08 82.81 -50.49
N ASP A 81 -118.89 82.08 -51.25
CA ASP A 81 -118.84 80.62 -51.34
C ASP A 81 -117.50 80.15 -51.94
N PHE A 82 -117.03 80.79 -53.01
CA PHE A 82 -115.70 80.51 -53.57
C PHE A 82 -114.57 80.81 -52.59
N GLN A 83 -114.63 81.93 -51.87
CA GLN A 83 -113.63 82.25 -50.85
C GLN A 83 -113.66 81.23 -49.70
N GLN A 84 -114.84 80.78 -49.32
CA GLN A 84 -115.01 79.76 -48.28
C GLN A 84 -114.46 78.40 -48.72
N GLU A 85 -114.67 78.00 -49.97
CA GLU A 85 -114.14 76.76 -50.53
C GLU A 85 -112.62 76.81 -50.72
N LEU A 86 -112.07 77.95 -51.16
CA LEU A 86 -110.63 78.13 -51.29
C LEU A 86 -109.93 78.15 -49.94
N ILE A 87 -110.59 78.70 -48.90
CA ILE A 87 -110.16 78.58 -47.51
C ILE A 87 -110.27 77.13 -47.03
N ALA A 88 -111.29 76.37 -47.43
CA ALA A 88 -111.44 74.96 -47.09
C ALA A 88 -110.34 74.09 -47.72
N CYS A 89 -110.05 74.25 -49.01
CA CYS A 89 -108.96 73.55 -49.71
C CYS A 89 -107.58 73.91 -49.13
N ASN A 90 -107.30 75.20 -48.89
CA ASN A 90 -106.06 75.59 -48.23
C ASN A 90 -106.01 75.05 -46.78
N GLY A 91 -107.15 74.92 -46.11
CA GLY A 91 -107.29 74.28 -44.82
C GLY A 91 -106.96 72.78 -44.85
N GLU A 92 -107.37 72.06 -45.89
CA GLU A 92 -106.99 70.65 -46.10
C GLU A 92 -105.50 70.49 -46.36
N VAL A 93 -104.90 71.34 -47.21
CA VAL A 93 -103.45 71.30 -47.47
C VAL A 93 -102.65 71.59 -46.19
N VAL A 94 -103.06 72.58 -45.39
CA VAL A 94 -102.42 72.88 -44.09
C VAL A 94 -102.61 71.71 -43.11
N LYS A 95 -103.74 71.01 -43.16
CA LYS A 95 -103.98 69.81 -42.34
C LYS A 95 -103.06 68.67 -42.74
N ASP A 96 -102.82 68.45 -44.02
CA ASP A 96 -101.91 67.40 -44.51
C ASP A 96 -100.44 67.74 -44.24
N PHE A 97 -100.00 68.99 -44.45
CA PHE A 97 -98.68 69.44 -44.01
C PHE A 97 -98.51 69.38 -42.48
N GLY A 98 -99.60 69.60 -41.72
CA GLY A 98 -99.65 69.38 -40.28
C GLY A 98 -99.38 67.93 -39.90
N GLN A 99 -99.93 66.96 -40.64
CA GLN A 99 -99.64 65.54 -40.43
C GLN A 99 -98.17 65.20 -40.71
N VAL A 100 -97.58 65.76 -41.77
CA VAL A 100 -96.15 65.55 -42.10
C VAL A 100 -95.24 66.18 -41.03
N ALA A 101 -95.57 67.39 -40.57
CA ALA A 101 -94.86 68.06 -39.48
C ALA A 101 -94.95 67.26 -38.17
N GLU A 102 -96.10 66.64 -37.87
CA GLU A 102 -96.29 65.77 -36.71
C GLU A 102 -95.40 64.51 -36.81
N GLN A 103 -95.29 63.89 -37.99
CA GLN A 103 -94.40 62.74 -38.21
C GLN A 103 -92.93 63.12 -38.07
N LEU A 104 -92.53 64.28 -38.59
CA LEU A 104 -91.16 64.80 -38.43
C LEU A 104 -90.85 65.11 -36.96
N ARG A 105 -91.84 65.62 -36.21
CA ARG A 105 -91.75 65.83 -34.76
C ARG A 105 -91.64 64.52 -33.99
N ARG A 106 -92.33 63.45 -34.43
CA ARG A 106 -92.19 62.10 -33.85
C ARG A 106 -90.81 61.51 -34.11
N VAL A 107 -90.25 61.67 -35.30
CA VAL A 107 -88.87 61.24 -35.60
C VAL A 107 -87.87 62.04 -34.78
N GLY A 108 -88.06 63.35 -34.65
CA GLY A 108 -87.28 64.19 -33.74
C GLY A 108 -87.35 63.70 -32.29
N ALA A 109 -88.55 63.40 -31.78
CA ALA A 109 -88.74 62.84 -30.45
C ALA A 109 -88.08 61.45 -30.30
N ALA A 110 -88.15 60.60 -31.33
CA ALA A 110 -87.50 59.30 -31.36
C ALA A 110 -85.96 59.43 -31.32
N LEU A 111 -85.40 60.38 -32.08
CA LEU A 111 -83.97 60.70 -32.08
C LEU A 111 -83.53 61.28 -30.73
N ASP A 112 -84.35 62.13 -30.11
CA ASP A 112 -84.11 62.63 -28.76
C ASP A 112 -84.15 61.51 -27.73
N THR A 113 -85.09 60.57 -27.84
CA THR A 113 -85.10 59.38 -26.96
C THR A 113 -83.89 58.49 -27.19
N LEU A 114 -83.43 58.30 -28.44
CA LEU A 114 -82.23 57.52 -28.75
C LEU A 114 -80.97 58.20 -28.23
N ASN A 115 -80.90 59.52 -28.36
CA ASN A 115 -79.77 60.29 -27.83
C ASN A 115 -79.75 60.26 -26.30
N LYS A 116 -80.93 60.34 -25.66
CA LYS A 116 -81.09 60.13 -24.22
C LYS A 116 -80.66 58.72 -23.81
N THR A 117 -81.11 57.66 -24.47
CA THR A 117 -80.70 56.29 -24.13
C THR A 117 -79.21 56.05 -24.36
N CYS A 118 -78.63 56.58 -25.44
CA CYS A 118 -77.19 56.50 -25.68
C CYS A 118 -76.38 57.26 -24.62
N SER A 119 -76.87 58.44 -24.18
CA SER A 119 -76.27 59.17 -23.06
C SER A 119 -76.40 58.43 -21.72
N ASN A 120 -77.53 57.76 -21.47
CA ASN A 120 -77.75 56.94 -20.29
C ASN A 120 -76.83 55.71 -20.30
N ILE A 121 -76.67 55.04 -21.44
CA ILE A 121 -75.73 53.92 -21.58
C ILE A 121 -74.30 54.43 -21.33
N ARG A 122 -73.92 55.58 -21.89
CA ARG A 122 -72.58 56.14 -21.70
C ARG A 122 -72.31 56.50 -20.23
N THR A 123 -73.30 57.04 -19.54
CA THR A 123 -73.18 57.35 -18.10
C THR A 123 -73.09 56.08 -17.26
N HIS A 124 -73.91 55.06 -17.53
CA HIS A 124 -73.82 53.76 -16.86
C HIS A 124 -72.48 53.05 -17.12
N VAL A 125 -71.98 53.05 -18.36
CA VAL A 125 -70.67 52.47 -18.71
C VAL A 125 -69.54 53.22 -18.00
N ASN A 126 -69.59 54.55 -17.95
CA ASN A 126 -68.59 55.33 -17.23
C ASN A 126 -68.66 55.14 -15.71
N ALA A 127 -69.86 55.02 -15.13
CA ALA A 127 -70.05 54.74 -13.72
C ALA A 127 -69.51 53.35 -13.36
N ALA A 128 -69.88 52.31 -14.12
CA ALA A 128 -69.36 50.96 -13.97
C ALA A 128 -67.83 50.94 -14.13
N ARG A 129 -67.27 51.66 -15.11
CA ARG A 129 -65.82 51.74 -15.30
C ARG A 129 -65.13 52.45 -14.13
N LYS A 130 -65.74 53.49 -13.56
CA LYS A 130 -65.21 54.20 -12.38
C LYS A 130 -65.24 53.34 -11.13
N GLU A 131 -66.23 52.45 -11.00
CA GLU A 131 -66.35 51.51 -9.88
C GLU A 131 -65.46 50.27 -10.07
N THR A 132 -65.37 49.73 -11.29
CA THR A 132 -64.58 48.54 -11.59
C THR A 132 -63.09 48.83 -11.73
N ALA A 133 -62.67 50.04 -12.13
CA ALA A 133 -61.25 50.39 -12.23
C ALA A 133 -60.45 50.19 -10.92
N PRO A 134 -60.88 50.74 -9.76
CA PRO A 134 -60.17 50.50 -8.50
C PRO A 134 -60.21 49.03 -8.10
N MET A 135 -61.33 48.31 -8.32
CA MET A 135 -61.40 46.87 -8.05
C MET A 135 -60.45 46.05 -8.94
N LEU A 136 -60.28 46.45 -10.20
CA LEU A 136 -59.36 45.81 -11.13
C LEU A 136 -57.90 46.07 -10.75
N ASP A 137 -57.58 47.29 -10.31
CA ASP A 137 -56.23 47.63 -9.87
C ASP A 137 -55.90 46.96 -8.51
N GLU A 138 -56.88 46.88 -7.60
CA GLU A 138 -56.76 46.07 -6.38
C GLU A 138 -56.58 44.59 -6.72
N ASN A 139 -57.37 44.03 -7.64
CA ASN A 139 -57.22 42.64 -8.08
C ASN A 139 -55.84 42.37 -8.71
N LYS A 140 -55.31 43.29 -9.54
CA LYS A 140 -53.94 43.18 -10.07
C LYS A 140 -52.91 43.19 -8.94
N SER A 141 -53.06 44.09 -7.97
CA SER A 141 -52.15 44.19 -6.83
C SER A 141 -52.18 42.92 -5.97
N LEU A 142 -53.37 42.38 -5.69
CA LEU A 142 -53.57 41.15 -4.94
C LEU A 142 -53.04 39.94 -5.72
N THR A 143 -53.21 39.92 -7.04
CA THR A 143 -52.66 38.85 -7.89
C THR A 143 -51.14 38.90 -7.91
N ALA A 144 -50.53 40.09 -7.99
CA ALA A 144 -49.09 40.26 -7.89
C ALA A 144 -48.55 39.83 -6.52
N GLN A 145 -49.21 40.24 -5.42
CA GLN A 145 -48.87 39.81 -4.06
C GLN A 145 -49.02 38.29 -3.90
N ARG A 146 -50.07 37.69 -4.47
CA ARG A 146 -50.27 36.24 -4.45
C ARG A 146 -49.15 35.52 -5.18
N GLN A 147 -48.76 36.00 -6.37
CA GLN A 147 -47.64 35.44 -7.13
C GLN A 147 -46.34 35.55 -6.35
N GLU A 148 -46.06 36.70 -5.72
CA GLU A 148 -44.87 36.89 -4.89
C GLU A 148 -44.87 35.98 -3.65
N ALA A 149 -46.01 35.82 -2.98
CA ALA A 149 -46.13 34.90 -1.85
C ALA A 149 -45.95 33.44 -2.30
N GLU A 150 -46.44 33.09 -3.48
CA GLU A 150 -46.35 31.74 -4.04
C GLU A 150 -44.91 31.40 -4.47
N THR A 151 -44.18 32.35 -5.06
CA THR A 151 -42.74 32.18 -5.36
C THR A 151 -41.92 32.07 -4.07
N LYS A 152 -42.19 32.92 -3.07
CA LYS A 152 -41.55 32.83 -1.74
C LYS A 152 -41.82 31.48 -1.05
N ARG A 153 -43.06 30.98 -1.12
CA ARG A 153 -43.43 29.66 -0.59
C ARG A 153 -42.67 28.54 -1.29
N GLN A 154 -42.61 28.57 -2.63
CA GLN A 154 -41.87 27.57 -3.41
C GLN A 154 -40.37 27.60 -3.10
N LEU A 155 -39.79 28.79 -2.96
CA LEU A 155 -38.38 28.95 -2.59
C LEU A 155 -38.11 28.43 -1.18
N LEU A 156 -38.97 28.74 -0.21
CA LEU A 156 -38.83 28.25 1.16
C LEU A 156 -39.00 26.73 1.25
N GLU A 157 -39.93 26.16 0.47
CA GLU A 157 -40.12 24.71 0.39
C GLU A 157 -38.89 24.02 -0.23
N ALA A 158 -38.31 24.60 -1.29
CA ALA A 158 -37.07 24.11 -1.89
C ALA A 158 -35.88 24.24 -0.92
N PHE A 159 -35.77 25.39 -0.25
CA PHE A 159 -34.72 25.65 0.74
C PHE A 159 -34.79 24.67 1.91
N ASN A 160 -35.98 24.45 2.47
CA ASN A 160 -36.19 23.52 3.58
C ASN A 160 -35.87 22.08 3.17
N LYS A 161 -36.30 21.65 1.98
CA LYS A 161 -35.94 20.31 1.45
C LYS A 161 -34.43 20.15 1.25
N HIS A 162 -33.72 21.21 0.88
CA HIS A 162 -32.29 21.13 0.60
C HIS A 162 -31.43 21.21 1.86
N PHE A 163 -31.63 22.25 2.69
CA PHE A 163 -30.75 22.58 3.82
C PHE A 163 -31.18 22.01 5.17
N VAL A 164 -32.41 21.49 5.31
CA VAL A 164 -32.90 20.93 6.58
C VAL A 164 -32.97 19.41 6.49
N LEU A 165 -32.32 18.76 7.45
CA LEU A 165 -32.35 17.31 7.62
C LEU A 165 -33.68 16.89 8.25
N THR A 166 -34.22 15.76 7.80
CA THR A 166 -35.40 15.16 8.43
C THR A 166 -35.03 14.57 9.79
N GLU A 167 -36.00 14.47 10.71
CA GLU A 167 -35.76 13.85 12.03
C GLU A 167 -35.25 12.40 11.91
N ALA A 168 -35.69 11.67 10.89
CA ALA A 168 -35.22 10.31 10.61
C ALA A 168 -33.72 10.28 10.27
N GLU A 169 -33.24 11.22 9.45
CA GLU A 169 -31.82 11.33 9.09
C GLU A 169 -30.98 11.81 10.27
N LEU A 170 -31.49 12.79 11.04
CA LEU A 170 -30.82 13.27 12.24
C LEU A 170 -30.67 12.14 13.27
N ASN A 171 -31.71 11.33 13.48
CA ASN A 171 -31.67 10.17 14.36
C ASN A 171 -30.71 9.10 13.84
N ALA A 172 -30.71 8.83 12.53
CA ALA A 172 -29.76 7.89 11.93
C ALA A 172 -28.30 8.31 12.19
N LEU A 173 -28.00 9.61 12.12
CA LEU A 173 -26.64 10.15 12.30
C LEU A 173 -26.20 10.26 13.77
N THR A 174 -27.12 10.57 14.69
CA THR A 174 -26.78 10.92 16.09
C THR A 174 -27.09 9.82 17.10
N SER A 175 -28.14 9.03 16.89
CA SER A 175 -28.56 8.02 17.87
C SER A 175 -27.66 6.81 17.84
N THR A 176 -27.05 6.47 18.97
CA THR A 176 -26.22 5.25 19.12
C THR A 176 -27.01 3.95 19.18
N ALA A 177 -28.35 4.02 19.27
CA ALA A 177 -29.23 2.85 19.33
C ALA A 177 -29.55 2.27 17.95
N LEU A 178 -29.42 3.08 16.88
CA LEU A 178 -29.65 2.64 15.50
C LEU A 178 -28.35 2.09 14.89
N PRO A 179 -28.42 0.96 14.15
CA PRO A 179 -27.26 0.38 13.47
C PRO A 179 -26.71 1.31 12.37
N ILE A 180 -25.49 1.00 11.90
CA ILE A 180 -24.85 1.71 10.79
C ILE A 180 -25.19 0.97 9.49
N ASP A 181 -26.25 1.42 8.85
CA ASP A 181 -26.76 0.85 7.61
C ASP A 181 -26.57 1.83 6.43
N ASN A 182 -27.02 1.44 5.23
CA ASN A 182 -26.98 2.32 4.06
C ASN A 182 -27.70 3.67 4.29
N THR A 183 -28.71 3.70 5.17
CA THR A 183 -29.43 4.92 5.58
C THR A 183 -28.54 5.91 6.32
N PHE A 184 -27.58 5.43 7.12
CA PHE A 184 -26.58 6.28 7.76
C PHE A 184 -25.65 6.89 6.72
N TYR A 185 -25.15 6.07 5.80
CA TYR A 185 -24.21 6.53 4.78
C TYR A 185 -24.82 7.53 3.80
N THR A 186 -26.08 7.32 3.38
CA THR A 186 -26.79 8.29 2.54
C THR A 186 -27.09 9.60 3.29
N ALA A 187 -27.53 9.52 4.55
CA ALA A 187 -27.74 10.69 5.39
C ALA A 187 -26.43 11.47 5.63
N LEU A 188 -25.30 10.78 5.80
CA LEU A 188 -23.99 11.38 6.00
C LEU A 188 -23.51 12.08 4.72
N ALA A 189 -23.68 11.45 3.54
CA ALA A 189 -23.35 12.05 2.26
C ALA A 189 -24.20 13.32 2.02
N ARG A 190 -25.49 13.26 2.31
CA ARG A 190 -26.38 14.42 2.23
C ARG A 190 -25.96 15.52 3.21
N LEU A 191 -25.63 15.19 4.47
CA LEU A 191 -25.16 16.16 5.45
C LEU A 191 -23.86 16.86 4.99
N LYS A 192 -22.92 16.12 4.39
CA LYS A 192 -21.70 16.72 3.80
C LYS A 192 -22.01 17.64 2.64
N GLN A 193 -22.95 17.26 1.77
CA GLN A 193 -23.40 18.11 0.68
C GLN A 193 -24.01 19.41 1.24
N ILE A 194 -24.91 19.32 2.22
CA ILE A 194 -25.50 20.50 2.88
C ILE A 194 -24.41 21.38 3.52
N HIS A 195 -23.41 20.78 4.16
CA HIS A 195 -22.28 21.51 4.74
C HIS A 195 -21.51 22.30 3.68
N ASN A 196 -21.18 21.69 2.54
CA ASN A 196 -20.50 22.38 1.43
C ASN A 196 -21.39 23.45 0.79
N ASP A 197 -22.66 23.14 0.52
CA ASP A 197 -23.61 24.08 -0.09
C ASP A 197 -23.89 25.27 0.84
N SER A 198 -23.79 25.09 2.16
CA SER A 198 -23.92 26.18 3.14
C SER A 198 -22.78 27.19 3.07
N GLN A 199 -21.60 26.80 2.55
CA GLN A 199 -20.50 27.75 2.31
C GLN A 199 -20.84 28.74 1.20
N VAL A 200 -21.65 28.34 0.21
CA VAL A 200 -22.13 29.24 -0.84
C VAL A 200 -23.07 30.30 -0.26
N LEU A 201 -23.87 29.95 0.76
CA LEU A 201 -24.76 30.89 1.44
C LEU A 201 -23.99 31.98 2.20
N LEU A 202 -22.74 31.73 2.61
CA LEU A 202 -21.88 32.73 3.24
C LEU A 202 -21.44 33.85 2.28
N GLY A 203 -21.52 33.61 0.97
CA GLY A 203 -21.27 34.63 -0.06
C GLY A 203 -22.45 35.58 -0.28
N SER A 204 -23.59 35.35 0.37
CA SER A 204 -24.79 36.20 0.26
C SER A 204 -24.81 37.34 1.29
N GLU A 205 -25.74 38.28 1.14
CA GLU A 205 -25.86 39.47 2.01
C GLU A 205 -26.21 39.10 3.47
N ASP A 206 -26.96 38.01 3.69
CA ASP A 206 -27.39 37.55 5.02
C ASP A 206 -26.59 36.31 5.48
N GLN A 207 -25.40 36.56 6.03
CA GLN A 207 -24.46 35.50 6.45
C GLN A 207 -24.90 34.71 7.69
N THR A 208 -25.81 35.25 8.51
CA THR A 208 -26.21 34.67 9.81
C THR A 208 -26.85 33.29 9.65
N LEU A 209 -27.76 33.14 8.68
CA LEU A 209 -28.42 31.86 8.38
C LEU A 209 -27.41 30.83 7.88
N GLY A 210 -26.49 31.24 7.00
CA GLY A 210 -25.42 30.37 6.50
C GLY A 210 -24.52 29.88 7.65
N LEU A 211 -24.14 30.77 8.57
CA LEU A 211 -23.33 30.44 9.75
C LEU A 211 -24.07 29.49 10.71
N GLU A 212 -25.36 29.71 10.97
CA GLU A 212 -26.16 28.84 11.85
C GLU A 212 -26.30 27.42 11.26
N ILE A 213 -26.57 27.31 9.96
CA ILE A 213 -26.63 26.02 9.25
C ILE A 213 -25.25 25.36 9.27
N LEU A 214 -24.18 26.10 9.03
CA LEU A 214 -22.80 25.58 9.07
C LEU A 214 -22.44 25.05 10.46
N GLU A 215 -22.79 25.77 11.53
CA GLU A 215 -22.54 25.34 12.90
C GLU A 215 -23.33 24.07 13.24
N ASN A 216 -24.63 24.03 12.91
CA ASN A 216 -25.48 22.87 13.18
C ASN A 216 -25.03 21.64 12.39
N THR A 217 -24.72 21.81 11.09
CA THR A 217 -24.21 20.73 10.24
C THR A 217 -22.85 20.23 10.71
N SER A 218 -21.94 21.11 11.14
CA SER A 218 -20.66 20.73 11.72
C SER A 218 -20.83 19.92 13.02
N ARG A 219 -21.76 20.34 13.89
CA ARG A 219 -22.09 19.64 15.15
C ARG A 219 -22.68 18.25 14.92
N THR A 220 -23.62 18.13 14.00
CA THR A 220 -24.20 16.82 13.61
C THR A 220 -23.16 15.95 12.91
N LEU A 221 -22.30 16.52 12.07
CA LEU A 221 -21.23 15.81 11.38
C LEU A 221 -20.23 15.25 12.41
N ASN A 222 -19.77 16.06 13.36
CA ASN A 222 -18.93 15.58 14.47
C ASN A 222 -19.57 14.43 15.25
N SER A 223 -20.87 14.52 15.52
CA SER A 223 -21.62 13.47 16.23
C SER A 223 -21.73 12.19 15.40
N ALA A 224 -21.92 12.30 14.08
CA ALA A 224 -21.94 11.17 13.15
C ALA A 224 -20.58 10.46 13.08
N TYR A 225 -19.46 11.19 13.00
CA TYR A 225 -18.13 10.59 13.03
C TYR A 225 -17.85 9.91 14.38
N GLN A 226 -18.28 10.49 15.50
CA GLN A 226 -18.14 9.83 16.81
C GLN A 226 -18.98 8.55 16.92
N LYS A 227 -20.18 8.54 16.35
CA LYS A 227 -21.02 7.34 16.27
C LYS A 227 -20.33 6.27 15.43
N LEU A 228 -19.84 6.63 14.24
CA LEU A 228 -19.11 5.74 13.34
C LEU A 228 -17.88 5.16 14.02
N PHE A 229 -17.04 6.01 14.63
CA PHE A 229 -15.85 5.62 15.39
C PHE A 229 -16.16 4.60 16.50
N ARG A 230 -17.16 4.86 17.35
CA ARG A 230 -17.53 3.95 18.44
C ARG A 230 -18.08 2.62 17.93
N TRP A 231 -18.84 2.66 16.84
CA TRP A 231 -19.34 1.44 16.21
C TRP A 231 -18.16 0.63 15.65
N THR A 232 -17.26 1.26 14.89
CA THR A 232 -16.05 0.63 14.33
C THR A 232 -15.21 0.00 15.44
N GLN A 233 -14.96 0.69 16.56
CA GLN A 233 -14.24 0.10 17.71
C GLN A 233 -14.92 -1.15 18.28
N ARG A 234 -16.25 -1.14 18.46
CA ARG A 234 -16.97 -2.33 18.95
C ARG A 234 -16.90 -3.48 17.94
N SER A 235 -17.12 -3.18 16.66
CA SER A 235 -17.06 -4.16 15.59
C SER A 235 -15.67 -4.77 15.43
N LEU A 236 -14.60 -3.99 15.61
CA LEU A 236 -13.21 -4.48 15.58
C LEU A 236 -12.90 -5.41 16.76
N ARG A 237 -13.49 -5.17 17.93
CA ARG A 237 -13.30 -6.04 19.11
C ARG A 237 -13.97 -7.40 18.93
N ASP A 238 -15.14 -7.41 18.31
CA ASP A 238 -15.94 -8.62 18.10
C ASP A 238 -15.69 -9.23 16.69
N LEU A 239 -14.65 -8.76 15.98
CA LEU A 239 -14.33 -9.17 14.62
C LEU A 239 -13.73 -10.58 14.61
N ASP A 240 -14.44 -11.49 13.96
CA ASP A 240 -13.90 -12.78 13.56
C ASP A 240 -13.32 -12.67 12.15
N LEU A 241 -11.98 -12.74 12.06
CA LEU A 241 -11.24 -12.63 10.80
C LEU A 241 -11.49 -13.81 9.84
N GLU A 242 -12.07 -14.91 10.32
CA GLU A 242 -12.44 -16.06 9.48
C GLU A 242 -13.73 -15.81 8.67
N ASN A 243 -14.46 -14.71 8.94
CA ASN A 243 -15.72 -14.37 8.29
C ASN A 243 -15.58 -13.17 7.32
N PRO A 244 -15.39 -13.40 6.00
CA PRO A 244 -15.13 -12.34 5.02
C PRO A 244 -16.27 -11.33 4.85
N HIS A 245 -17.49 -11.70 5.24
CA HIS A 245 -18.67 -10.84 5.11
C HIS A 245 -18.73 -9.73 6.17
N LEU A 246 -18.00 -9.87 7.29
CA LEU A 246 -17.96 -8.87 8.36
C LEU A 246 -16.96 -7.75 8.07
N SER A 247 -16.02 -7.95 7.13
CA SER A 247 -15.00 -6.95 6.80
C SER A 247 -15.54 -5.83 5.91
N THR A 248 -16.47 -6.07 4.98
CA THR A 248 -16.95 -5.03 4.05
C THR A 248 -17.54 -3.78 4.74
N PRO A 249 -18.41 -3.90 5.76
CA PRO A 249 -18.95 -2.72 6.47
C PRO A 249 -17.86 -1.95 7.24
N ILE A 250 -16.84 -2.65 7.74
CA ILE A 250 -15.71 -2.07 8.46
C ILE A 250 -14.79 -1.32 7.49
N CYS A 251 -14.50 -1.89 6.32
CA CYS A 251 -13.74 -1.21 5.25
C CYS A 251 -14.42 0.08 4.80
N GLN A 252 -15.74 0.04 4.62
CA GLN A 252 -16.52 1.24 4.29
C GLN A 252 -16.46 2.30 5.40
N ALA A 253 -16.51 1.88 6.67
CA ALA A 253 -16.35 2.78 7.80
C ALA A 253 -14.93 3.39 7.87
N PHE A 254 -13.88 2.59 7.65
CA PHE A 254 -12.50 3.05 7.59
C PHE A 254 -12.27 4.07 6.48
N ARG A 255 -12.83 3.85 5.28
CA ARG A 255 -12.75 4.80 4.16
C ARG A 255 -13.29 6.19 4.52
N ILE A 256 -14.41 6.22 5.25
CA ILE A 256 -15.04 7.46 5.69
C ILE A 256 -14.27 8.08 6.85
N LEU A 257 -13.80 7.27 7.80
CA LEU A 257 -12.97 7.74 8.93
C LEU A 257 -11.61 8.29 8.47
N ALA A 258 -11.06 7.80 7.36
CA ALA A 258 -9.81 8.28 6.77
C ALA A 258 -9.88 9.77 6.33
N GLU A 259 -11.07 10.33 6.13
CA GLU A 259 -11.24 11.78 5.95
C GLU A 259 -10.86 12.59 7.19
N ARG A 260 -10.76 11.95 8.37
CA ARG A 260 -10.26 12.52 9.63
C ARG A 260 -9.11 11.68 10.17
N PRO A 261 -7.85 11.97 9.78
CA PRO A 261 -6.69 11.13 10.04
C PRO A 261 -6.51 10.73 11.50
N GLN A 262 -6.79 11.63 12.46
CA GLN A 262 -6.66 11.34 13.90
C GLN A 262 -7.61 10.23 14.38
N LEU A 263 -8.87 10.22 13.91
CA LEU A 263 -9.84 9.20 14.26
C LEU A 263 -9.48 7.86 13.62
N PHE A 264 -9.03 7.90 12.36
CA PHE A 264 -8.56 6.71 11.65
C PHE A 264 -7.36 6.06 12.35
N GLN A 265 -6.34 6.83 12.70
CA GLN A 265 -5.18 6.33 13.45
C GLN A 265 -5.59 5.77 14.82
N SER A 266 -6.46 6.45 15.55
CA SER A 266 -6.97 5.94 16.84
C SER A 266 -7.73 4.62 16.71
N CYS A 267 -8.43 4.38 15.58
CA CYS A 267 -9.05 3.08 15.30
C CYS A 267 -8.03 1.99 14.99
N LEU A 268 -6.99 2.31 14.21
CA LEU A 268 -5.89 1.37 13.95
C LEU A 268 -5.13 1.02 15.23
N ASP A 269 -4.91 2.00 16.12
CA ASP A 269 -4.28 1.77 17.42
C ASP A 269 -5.11 0.82 18.30
N PHE A 270 -6.42 1.07 18.40
CA PHE A 270 -7.32 0.20 19.15
C PHE A 270 -7.41 -1.21 18.56
N PHE A 271 -7.43 -1.31 17.23
CA PHE A 271 -7.42 -2.60 16.55
C PHE A 271 -6.12 -3.36 16.88
N ALA A 272 -4.98 -2.70 16.75
CA ALA A 272 -3.68 -3.31 17.01
C ALA A 272 -3.55 -3.80 18.47
N GLU A 273 -3.99 -2.99 19.44
CA GLU A 273 -3.99 -3.37 20.86
C GLU A 273 -4.91 -4.58 21.12
N SER A 274 -6.09 -4.61 20.50
CA SER A 274 -7.01 -5.74 20.63
C SER A 274 -6.45 -7.01 19.98
N ARG A 275 -5.79 -6.90 18.81
CA ARG A 275 -5.17 -8.03 18.12
C ARG A 275 -3.95 -8.54 18.87
N GLU A 276 -3.08 -7.66 19.35
CA GLU A 276 -1.91 -8.00 20.17
C GLU A 276 -2.33 -8.83 21.38
N ARG A 277 -3.39 -8.42 22.07
CA ARG A 277 -3.94 -9.16 23.20
C ARG A 277 -4.44 -10.54 22.79
N THR A 278 -5.26 -10.63 21.74
CA THR A 278 -5.81 -11.90 21.25
C THR A 278 -4.71 -12.87 20.82
N LEU A 279 -3.70 -12.39 20.09
CA LEU A 279 -2.57 -13.22 19.64
C LEU A 279 -1.68 -13.63 20.80
N SER A 280 -1.45 -12.75 21.77
CA SER A 280 -0.71 -13.09 22.99
C SER A 280 -1.44 -14.16 23.81
N ASP A 281 -2.76 -14.01 24.00
CA ASP A 281 -3.59 -14.99 24.70
C ASP A 281 -3.64 -16.32 23.94
N ALA A 282 -3.72 -16.29 22.60
CA ALA A 282 -3.65 -17.47 21.75
C ALA A 282 -2.28 -18.17 21.82
N PHE A 283 -1.18 -17.39 21.87
CA PHE A 283 0.16 -17.94 22.06
C PHE A 283 0.30 -18.60 23.44
N HIS A 284 -0.17 -17.95 24.51
CA HIS A 284 -0.21 -18.52 25.85
C HIS A 284 -1.06 -19.79 25.93
N ALA A 285 -2.21 -19.80 25.25
CA ALA A 285 -3.07 -20.98 25.14
C ALA A 285 -2.35 -22.13 24.40
N ALA A 286 -1.61 -21.83 23.32
CA ALA A 286 -0.82 -22.82 22.59
C ALA A 286 0.35 -23.37 23.43
N LEU A 287 0.98 -22.53 24.26
CA LEU A 287 2.02 -22.95 25.20
C LEU A 287 1.45 -23.88 26.28
N THR A 288 0.39 -23.45 26.97
CA THR A 288 -0.15 -24.12 28.17
C THR A 288 -1.21 -25.19 27.87
N GLY A 289 -1.69 -25.28 26.64
CA GLY A 289 -2.67 -26.28 26.21
C GLY A 289 -4.12 -26.02 26.62
N HIS A 290 -4.38 -24.84 27.22
CA HIS A 290 -5.74 -24.43 27.55
C HIS A 290 -6.39 -23.87 26.29
N ALA A 291 -6.91 -24.76 25.44
CA ALA A 291 -7.67 -24.35 24.26
C ALA A 291 -8.95 -23.61 24.70
N THR A 292 -8.97 -22.28 24.59
CA THR A 292 -10.21 -21.52 24.52
C THR A 292 -10.90 -21.86 23.18
N PRO A 293 -12.20 -22.22 23.17
CA PRO A 293 -12.88 -22.85 22.03
C PRO A 293 -13.10 -21.95 20.80
N ALA A 294 -12.50 -20.75 20.75
CA ALA A 294 -12.77 -19.75 19.72
C ALA A 294 -11.65 -19.56 18.68
N ILE A 295 -10.44 -20.10 18.88
CA ILE A 295 -9.26 -19.72 18.06
C ILE A 295 -8.56 -20.90 17.35
N SER A 296 -8.84 -22.17 17.66
CA SER A 296 -8.14 -23.28 16.99
C SER A 296 -9.03 -24.45 16.58
N THR A 297 -9.15 -24.66 15.27
CA THR A 297 -9.62 -25.92 14.65
C THR A 297 -8.55 -27.01 14.65
N ILE A 298 -7.34 -26.74 15.15
CA ILE A 298 -6.21 -27.68 15.17
C ILE A 298 -5.93 -28.11 16.62
N PRO A 299 -6.23 -29.36 17.01
CA PRO A 299 -5.83 -29.91 18.30
C PRO A 299 -4.32 -30.14 18.28
N THR A 300 -3.55 -29.15 18.72
CA THR A 300 -2.10 -29.30 18.91
C THR A 300 -1.82 -29.66 20.37
N LYS A 301 -0.88 -30.58 20.59
CA LYS A 301 -0.37 -30.85 21.93
C LYS A 301 0.24 -29.55 22.48
N PRO A 302 0.01 -29.19 23.77
CA PRO A 302 0.62 -28.02 24.38
C PRO A 302 2.12 -27.99 24.11
N ILE A 303 2.63 -26.84 23.66
CA ILE A 303 4.06 -26.70 23.31
C ILE A 303 4.93 -26.91 24.55
N GLU A 304 4.44 -26.57 25.76
CA GLU A 304 5.16 -26.83 27.02
C GLU A 304 5.37 -28.33 27.31
N LEU A 305 4.59 -29.25 26.70
CA LEU A 305 4.89 -30.68 26.82
C LEU A 305 6.22 -31.06 26.15
N SER A 306 6.64 -30.30 25.13
CA SER A 306 7.93 -30.48 24.46
C SER A 306 9.08 -29.80 25.21
N ALA A 307 8.87 -29.20 26.39
CA ALA A 307 9.93 -28.45 27.11
C ALA A 307 11.14 -29.32 27.52
N HIS A 308 10.96 -30.64 27.59
CA HIS A 308 12.04 -31.61 27.83
C HIS A 308 12.96 -31.82 26.62
N GLU A 309 12.52 -31.40 25.42
CA GLU A 309 13.29 -31.36 24.18
C GLU A 309 13.50 -29.89 23.77
N PRO A 310 14.53 -29.21 24.30
CA PRO A 310 14.66 -27.74 24.21
C PRO A 310 14.69 -27.19 22.78
N LEU A 311 15.36 -27.89 21.86
CA LEU A 311 15.40 -27.50 20.45
C LEU A 311 14.02 -27.56 19.80
N ARG A 312 13.26 -28.63 20.08
CA ARG A 312 11.90 -28.80 19.58
C ARG A 312 10.96 -27.77 20.18
N TYR A 313 11.09 -27.48 21.48
CA TYR A 313 10.34 -26.42 22.15
C TYR A 313 10.52 -25.07 21.45
N VAL A 314 11.77 -24.67 21.13
CA VAL A 314 12.05 -23.43 20.40
C VAL A 314 11.50 -23.49 18.97
N SER A 315 11.66 -24.62 18.28
CA SER A 315 11.14 -24.82 16.93
C SER A 315 9.62 -24.72 16.85
N ASP A 316 8.91 -25.34 17.79
CA ASP A 316 7.44 -25.33 17.85
C ASP A 316 6.92 -23.89 18.11
N MET A 317 7.61 -23.12 18.96
CA MET A 317 7.28 -21.71 19.19
C MET A 317 7.51 -20.83 17.94
N LEU A 318 8.62 -21.03 17.22
CA LEU A 318 8.90 -20.30 15.98
C LEU A 318 7.95 -20.70 14.84
N ALA A 319 7.57 -21.98 14.77
CA ALA A 319 6.57 -22.47 13.82
C ALA A 319 5.19 -21.87 14.09
N TRP A 320 4.78 -21.78 15.36
CA TRP A 320 3.55 -21.09 15.75
C TRP A 320 3.58 -19.62 15.34
N LEU A 321 4.68 -18.91 15.63
CA LEU A 321 4.83 -17.50 15.23
C LEU A 321 4.74 -17.34 13.72
N HIS A 322 5.34 -18.26 12.95
CA HIS A 322 5.27 -18.24 11.49
C HIS A 322 3.83 -18.43 10.99
N ALA A 323 3.10 -19.42 11.53
CA ALA A 323 1.70 -19.64 11.19
C ALA A 323 0.82 -18.43 11.53
N ALA A 324 1.01 -17.85 12.72
CA ALA A 324 0.31 -16.65 13.15
C ALA A 324 0.61 -15.44 12.25
N ALA A 325 1.88 -15.20 11.92
CA ALA A 325 2.28 -14.09 11.04
C ALA A 325 1.71 -14.23 9.62
N VAL A 326 1.67 -15.47 9.07
CA VAL A 326 1.04 -15.73 7.77
C VAL A 326 -0.46 -15.46 7.84
N GLY A 327 -1.14 -15.96 8.88
CA GLY A 327 -2.57 -15.75 9.11
C GLY A 327 -2.93 -14.27 9.26
N GLU A 328 -2.19 -13.52 10.07
CA GLU A 328 -2.40 -12.07 10.24
C GLU A 328 -2.19 -11.32 8.93
N ARG A 329 -1.11 -11.62 8.21
CA ARG A 329 -0.83 -10.95 6.93
C ARG A 329 -1.94 -11.19 5.92
N GLU A 330 -2.47 -12.40 5.84
CA GLU A 330 -3.59 -12.72 4.96
C GLU A 330 -4.88 -12.02 5.41
N ALA A 331 -5.21 -12.09 6.70
CA ALA A 331 -6.41 -11.47 7.27
C ALA A 331 -6.42 -9.94 7.08
N LEU A 332 -5.30 -9.28 7.36
CA LEU A 332 -5.15 -7.84 7.18
C LEU A 332 -5.01 -7.44 5.72
N SER A 333 -4.39 -8.27 4.87
CA SER A 333 -4.40 -8.06 3.42
C SER A 333 -5.83 -8.09 2.87
N ASN A 334 -6.69 -8.99 3.37
CA ASN A 334 -8.09 -9.03 2.98
C ASN A 334 -8.86 -7.77 3.44
N LEU A 335 -8.49 -7.18 4.58
CA LEU A 335 -9.14 -5.99 5.13
C LEU A 335 -8.66 -4.67 4.48
N PHE A 336 -7.36 -4.56 4.15
CA PHE A 336 -6.76 -3.31 3.65
C PHE A 336 -6.36 -3.32 2.17
N ILE A 337 -6.03 -4.48 1.58
CA ILE A 337 -5.39 -4.58 0.23
C ILE A 337 -6.36 -5.07 -0.85
N SER A 338 -7.62 -5.40 -0.52
CA SER A 338 -8.63 -5.65 -1.56
C SER A 338 -8.77 -4.39 -2.43
N GLY A 339 -8.21 -4.43 -3.64
CA GLY A 339 -7.51 -3.29 -4.29
C GLY A 339 -8.30 -2.01 -4.58
N ALA A 340 -9.62 -1.99 -4.40
CA ALA A 340 -10.41 -0.76 -4.51
C ALA A 340 -10.37 0.08 -3.22
N ASP A 341 -10.21 -0.55 -2.05
CA ASP A 341 -10.33 0.13 -0.76
C ASP A 341 -9.01 0.81 -0.34
N ALA A 342 -7.85 0.21 -0.63
CA ALA A 342 -6.53 0.81 -0.39
C ALA A 342 -6.37 2.15 -1.14
N ASP A 343 -6.67 2.13 -2.44
CA ASP A 343 -6.61 3.31 -3.29
C ASP A 343 -7.60 4.38 -2.81
N ALA A 344 -8.81 3.98 -2.42
CA ALA A 344 -9.82 4.89 -1.91
C ALA A 344 -9.45 5.51 -0.54
N ILE A 345 -8.81 4.77 0.36
CA ILE A 345 -8.28 5.28 1.63
C ILE A 345 -7.12 6.25 1.37
N SER A 346 -6.22 5.91 0.46
CA SER A 346 -5.12 6.82 0.09
C SER A 346 -5.65 8.12 -0.53
N ALA A 347 -6.70 8.04 -1.34
CA ALA A 347 -7.35 9.18 -1.95
C ALA A 347 -8.08 10.05 -0.91
N SER A 348 -8.77 9.44 0.06
CA SER A 348 -9.46 10.20 1.13
C SER A 348 -8.48 10.84 2.11
N LEU A 349 -7.35 10.21 2.41
CA LEU A 349 -6.25 10.81 3.20
C LEU A 349 -5.63 12.02 2.48
N LYS A 350 -5.38 11.91 1.16
CA LYS A 350 -4.89 13.03 0.34
C LYS A 350 -5.90 14.18 0.32
N ALA A 351 -7.18 13.88 0.03
CA ALA A 351 -8.24 14.88 0.02
C ALA A 351 -8.41 15.58 1.38
N SER A 352 -8.24 14.85 2.49
CA SER A 352 -8.25 15.44 3.84
C SER A 352 -7.07 16.38 4.06
N ARG A 353 -5.87 16.00 3.64
CA ARG A 353 -4.65 16.82 3.72
C ARG A 353 -4.79 18.09 2.89
N ASP A 354 -5.32 17.99 1.67
CA ASP A 354 -5.57 19.11 0.77
C ASP A 354 -6.65 20.07 1.31
N ALA A 355 -7.67 19.55 2.02
CA ALA A 355 -8.69 20.35 2.67
C ALA A 355 -8.20 21.09 3.92
N GLN A 356 -7.07 20.65 4.51
CA GLN A 356 -6.46 21.27 5.69
C GLN A 356 -4.96 21.59 5.50
N PRO A 357 -4.59 22.49 4.56
CA PRO A 357 -3.18 22.78 4.27
C PRO A 357 -2.41 23.34 5.47
N TRP A 358 -3.09 24.11 6.32
CA TRP A 358 -2.52 24.79 7.50
C TRP A 358 -2.11 23.84 8.65
N LEU A 359 -2.61 22.61 8.63
CA LEU A 359 -2.26 21.56 9.62
C LEU A 359 -1.10 20.68 9.13
N SER A 360 -0.68 20.82 7.86
CA SER A 360 0.44 20.09 7.30
C SER A 360 1.75 20.85 7.54
N ASP A 361 2.74 20.20 8.15
CA ASP A 361 4.10 20.72 8.25
C ASP A 361 4.71 20.83 6.84
N PRO A 362 5.16 22.02 6.39
CA PRO A 362 5.82 22.20 5.09
C PRO A 362 7.12 21.39 4.95
N SER A 363 7.71 20.91 6.05
CA SER A 363 8.96 20.13 6.05
C SER A 363 8.76 18.62 5.93
N ALA A 364 7.54 18.12 6.13
CA ALA A 364 7.25 16.70 6.03
C ALA A 364 7.25 16.28 4.54
N PRO A 365 8.01 15.24 4.15
CA PRO A 365 8.00 14.77 2.77
C PRO A 365 6.56 14.46 2.32
N ASP A 366 6.30 14.54 1.02
CA ASP A 366 5.08 14.03 0.38
C ASP A 366 5.05 12.51 0.52
N SER A 367 4.90 12.00 1.74
CA SER A 367 4.69 10.60 2.02
C SER A 367 3.26 10.29 1.63
N THR A 368 3.07 9.91 0.36
CA THR A 368 1.88 9.17 -0.06
C THR A 368 1.71 7.99 0.90
N PHE A 369 0.54 7.85 1.51
CA PHE A 369 0.22 6.71 2.37
C PHE A 369 0.50 5.41 1.59
N ASP A 370 1.53 4.67 2.02
CA ASP A 370 1.85 3.36 1.47
C ASP A 370 1.10 2.31 2.30
N GLY A 371 0.03 1.76 1.71
CA GLY A 371 -0.80 0.75 2.37
C GLY A 371 -0.01 -0.52 2.73
N THR A 372 1.07 -0.83 2.01
CA THR A 372 1.91 -2.00 2.30
C THR A 372 2.81 -1.77 3.52
N GLN A 373 3.36 -0.57 3.68
CA GLN A 373 4.14 -0.19 4.85
C GLN A 373 3.26 -0.01 6.09
N ALA A 374 2.06 0.55 5.93
CA ALA A 374 1.09 0.65 7.01
C ALA A 374 0.64 -0.74 7.48
N LEU A 375 0.46 -1.68 6.55
CA LEU A 375 0.16 -3.07 6.86
C LEU A 375 1.31 -3.74 7.62
N SER A 376 2.56 -3.62 7.16
CA SER A 376 3.70 -4.24 7.84
C SER A 376 3.87 -3.67 9.26
N SER A 377 3.71 -2.35 9.43
CA SER A 377 3.73 -1.71 10.74
C SER A 377 2.59 -2.18 11.65
N LEU A 378 1.42 -2.51 11.10
CA LEU A 378 0.30 -3.03 11.87
C LEU A 378 0.58 -4.46 12.34
N ILE A 379 1.06 -5.33 11.44
CA ILE A 379 1.45 -6.71 11.78
C ILE A 379 2.54 -6.72 12.87
N ASP A 380 3.51 -5.81 12.79
CA ASP A 380 4.57 -5.70 13.80
C ASP A 380 4.00 -5.36 15.19
N ARG A 381 2.97 -4.53 15.26
CA ARG A 381 2.27 -4.19 16.51
C ARG A 381 1.43 -5.35 17.02
N ASP A 382 0.71 -6.02 16.13
CA ASP A 382 -0.13 -7.17 16.46
C ASP A 382 0.70 -8.33 17.01
N LEU A 383 1.91 -8.54 16.49
CA LEU A 383 2.81 -9.61 16.94
C LEU A 383 3.68 -9.21 18.15
N ALA A 384 3.69 -7.94 18.58
CA ALA A 384 4.62 -7.42 19.59
C ALA A 384 4.59 -8.20 20.91
N GLY A 385 3.39 -8.52 21.41
CA GLY A 385 3.22 -9.28 22.64
C GLY A 385 3.76 -10.72 22.53
N VAL A 386 3.50 -11.39 21.41
CA VAL A 386 4.03 -12.75 21.12
C VAL A 386 5.55 -12.72 21.02
N ILE A 387 6.13 -11.76 20.30
CA ILE A 387 7.58 -11.62 20.13
C ILE A 387 8.26 -11.42 21.49
N ARG A 388 7.69 -10.61 22.38
CA ARG A 388 8.21 -10.40 23.74
C ARG A 388 8.23 -11.70 24.54
N HIS A 389 7.15 -12.48 24.50
CA HIS A 389 7.08 -13.77 25.19
C HIS A 389 8.05 -14.80 24.59
N LEU A 390 8.11 -14.89 23.26
CA LEU A 390 9.03 -15.76 22.54
C LEU A 390 10.49 -15.47 22.93
N ARG A 391 10.89 -14.19 22.89
CA ARG A 391 12.24 -13.76 23.26
C ARG A 391 12.61 -14.21 24.67
N GLN A 392 11.72 -13.97 25.64
CA GLN A 392 11.96 -14.35 27.03
C GLN A 392 12.10 -15.87 27.19
N ARG A 393 11.27 -16.66 26.51
CA ARG A 393 11.31 -18.12 26.60
C ARG A 393 12.57 -18.69 25.93
N ILE A 394 12.94 -18.22 24.74
CA ILE A 394 14.16 -18.65 24.05
C ILE A 394 15.41 -18.30 24.88
N ASP A 395 15.49 -17.06 25.39
CA ASP A 395 16.61 -16.64 26.25
C ASP A 395 16.72 -17.51 27.52
N GLN A 396 15.59 -17.82 28.15
CA GLN A 396 15.55 -18.73 29.30
C GLN A 396 16.00 -20.14 28.93
N THR A 397 15.52 -20.69 27.80
CA THR A 397 15.87 -22.05 27.36
C THR A 397 17.35 -22.17 27.04
N VAL A 398 17.95 -21.18 26.39
CA VAL A 398 19.39 -21.20 26.05
C VAL A 398 20.23 -21.09 27.32
N ARG A 399 19.90 -20.18 28.24
CA ARG A 399 20.68 -19.96 29.48
C ARG A 399 20.52 -21.05 30.53
N SER A 400 19.40 -21.78 30.53
CA SER A 400 19.15 -22.83 31.52
C SER A 400 19.86 -24.15 31.20
N HIS A 401 20.35 -24.33 29.97
CA HIS A 401 21.00 -25.55 29.53
C HIS A 401 22.49 -25.28 29.28
N GLU A 402 23.37 -25.99 29.99
CA GLU A 402 24.82 -25.96 29.80
C GLU A 402 25.26 -26.84 28.62
N ASP A 403 24.54 -26.76 27.48
CA ASP A 403 24.83 -27.56 26.28
C ASP A 403 25.19 -26.65 25.10
N ALA A 404 26.47 -26.67 24.72
CA ALA A 404 27.01 -25.90 23.60
C ALA A 404 26.33 -26.28 22.27
N LEU A 405 26.01 -27.55 22.05
CA LEU A 405 25.36 -28.00 20.81
C LEU A 405 23.96 -27.42 20.69
N LEU A 406 23.20 -27.45 21.80
CA LEU A 406 21.86 -26.87 21.83
C LEU A 406 21.88 -25.36 21.58
N ALA A 407 22.77 -24.62 22.25
CA ALA A 407 22.89 -23.17 22.08
C ALA A 407 23.20 -22.80 20.62
N TYR A 408 24.09 -23.54 19.97
CA TYR A 408 24.43 -23.38 18.57
C TYR A 408 23.24 -23.72 17.63
N GLN A 409 22.55 -24.83 17.88
CA GLN A 409 21.37 -25.22 17.10
C GLN A 409 20.24 -24.19 17.20
N VAL A 410 20.00 -23.63 18.38
CA VAL A 410 19.01 -22.55 18.59
C VAL A 410 19.43 -21.27 17.86
N ALA A 411 20.72 -20.91 17.87
CA ALA A 411 21.23 -19.75 17.14
C ALA A 411 21.00 -19.88 15.63
N ASN A 412 21.29 -21.05 15.06
CA ASN A 412 21.06 -21.35 13.65
C ASN A 412 19.57 -21.38 13.30
N LEU A 413 18.73 -21.91 14.19
CA LEU A 413 17.29 -21.94 14.00
C LEU A 413 16.72 -20.51 13.96
N CYS A 414 17.17 -19.61 14.83
CA CYS A 414 16.76 -18.20 14.80
C CYS A 414 17.21 -17.51 13.51
N ALA A 415 18.43 -17.78 13.04
CA ALA A 415 18.95 -17.24 11.78
C ALA A 415 18.16 -17.78 10.56
N PHE A 416 17.81 -19.06 10.56
CA PHE A 416 16.96 -19.68 9.54
C PHE A 416 15.58 -19.04 9.49
N TYR A 417 14.89 -18.95 10.63
CA TYR A 417 13.56 -18.33 10.69
C TYR A 417 13.60 -16.84 10.32
N ARG A 418 14.69 -16.12 10.61
CA ARG A 418 14.87 -14.75 10.08
C ARG A 418 14.85 -14.74 8.55
N GLY A 419 15.53 -15.69 7.91
CA GLY A 419 15.48 -15.89 6.45
C GLY A 419 14.08 -16.21 5.93
N VAL A 420 13.22 -16.84 6.74
CA VAL A 420 11.80 -17.12 6.41
C VAL A 420 10.91 -15.89 6.61
N PHE A 421 11.11 -15.11 7.67
CA PHE A 421 10.29 -13.94 7.99
C PHE A 421 10.61 -12.71 7.14
N VAL A 422 11.86 -12.52 6.71
CA VAL A 422 12.26 -11.36 5.89
C VAL A 422 11.48 -11.27 4.58
N PRO A 423 11.28 -12.36 3.79
CA PRO A 423 10.40 -12.34 2.63
C PRO A 423 8.92 -12.11 2.95
N LEU A 424 8.45 -12.48 4.15
CA LEU A 424 7.04 -12.41 4.54
C LEU A 424 6.63 -11.01 5.05
N LEU A 425 7.46 -10.40 5.90
CA LEU A 425 7.16 -9.17 6.65
C LEU A 425 8.07 -7.99 6.26
N GLY A 426 9.15 -8.25 5.52
CA GLY A 426 10.17 -7.25 5.19
C GLY A 426 11.37 -7.26 6.15
N LYS A 427 12.45 -6.60 5.72
CA LYS A 427 13.74 -6.55 6.44
C LYS A 427 13.69 -5.77 7.76
N GLU A 428 12.82 -4.76 7.83
CA GLU A 428 12.65 -3.86 8.98
C GLU A 428 11.59 -4.35 9.98
N SER A 429 11.10 -5.59 9.83
CA SER A 429 10.06 -6.13 10.72
C SER A 429 10.55 -6.34 12.15
N ALA A 430 9.66 -6.16 13.12
CA ALA A 430 9.95 -6.36 14.54
C ALA A 430 10.42 -7.80 14.83
N VAL A 431 9.88 -8.79 14.11
CA VAL A 431 10.29 -10.20 14.20
C VAL A 431 11.74 -10.37 13.73
N ALA A 432 12.10 -9.82 12.56
CA ALA A 432 13.46 -9.90 12.05
C ALA A 432 14.47 -9.19 12.97
N ALA A 433 14.07 -8.05 13.54
CA ALA A 433 14.87 -7.28 14.49
C ALA A 433 15.14 -8.02 15.81
N VAL A 434 14.25 -8.89 16.26
CA VAL A 434 14.42 -9.67 17.50
C VAL A 434 15.18 -10.99 17.27
N LEU A 435 15.03 -11.61 16.09
CA LEU A 435 15.72 -12.87 15.77
C LEU A 435 17.24 -12.70 15.62
N THR A 436 17.73 -11.54 15.17
CA THR A 436 19.17 -11.28 15.07
C THR A 436 19.85 -11.29 16.46
N PRO A 437 19.42 -10.48 17.45
CA PRO A 437 19.97 -10.56 18.81
C PRO A 437 19.81 -11.93 19.47
N LEU A 438 18.73 -12.67 19.19
CA LEU A 438 18.55 -14.02 19.72
C LEU A 438 19.57 -15.01 19.14
N SER A 439 19.89 -14.88 17.86
CA SER A 439 20.94 -15.68 17.21
C SER A 439 22.32 -15.35 17.77
N GLU A 440 22.63 -14.06 17.94
CA GLU A 440 23.87 -13.58 18.55
C GLU A 440 24.03 -14.06 19.99
N MET A 441 22.96 -13.99 20.79
CA MET A 441 22.93 -14.50 22.17
C MET A 441 23.16 -16.01 22.23
N GLY A 442 22.54 -16.79 21.33
CA GLY A 442 22.78 -18.23 21.25
C GLY A 442 24.24 -18.55 20.90
N MET A 443 24.84 -17.78 19.98
CA MET A 443 26.25 -17.92 19.63
C MET A 443 27.19 -17.51 20.77
N GLU A 444 26.86 -16.46 21.52
CA GLU A 444 27.63 -16.04 22.69
C GLU A 444 27.58 -17.10 23.80
N GLN A 445 26.41 -17.67 24.07
CA GLN A 445 26.26 -18.77 25.02
C GLN A 445 27.02 -20.03 24.58
N PHE A 446 26.99 -20.37 23.29
CA PHE A 446 27.84 -21.42 22.73
C PHE A 446 29.33 -21.17 23.06
N ARG A 447 29.85 -19.96 22.78
CA ARG A 447 31.25 -19.62 23.07
C ARG A 447 31.57 -19.71 24.55
N LEU A 448 30.68 -19.25 25.42
CA LEU A 448 30.87 -19.31 26.87
C LEU A 448 30.96 -20.76 27.36
N VAL A 449 29.99 -21.61 27.00
CA VAL A 449 29.97 -23.02 27.42
C VAL A 449 31.17 -23.78 26.87
N THR A 450 31.54 -23.55 25.60
CA THR A 450 32.73 -24.19 25.01
C THR A 450 34.02 -23.76 25.69
N ARG A 451 34.19 -22.48 25.99
CA ARG A 451 35.38 -21.97 26.71
C ARG A 451 35.45 -22.47 28.15
N ASP A 452 34.32 -22.52 28.84
CA ASP A 452 34.26 -23.07 30.20
C ASP A 452 34.64 -24.55 30.22
N HIS A 453 34.15 -25.34 29.25
CA HIS A 453 34.51 -26.74 29.09
C HIS A 453 36.01 -26.93 28.77
N ILE A 454 36.58 -26.11 27.87
CA ILE A 454 38.03 -26.16 27.58
C ILE A 454 38.84 -25.79 28.83
N SER A 455 38.37 -24.81 29.60
CA SER A 455 39.06 -24.37 30.82
C SER A 455 39.07 -25.45 31.91
N SER A 456 37.99 -26.22 32.05
CA SER A 456 37.92 -27.34 33.00
C SER A 456 38.81 -28.50 32.58
N LEU A 457 38.88 -28.78 31.27
CA LEU A 457 39.73 -29.81 30.70
C LEU A 457 41.22 -29.46 30.67
N ARG A 458 41.61 -28.21 30.95
CA ARG A 458 43.01 -27.76 30.85
C ARG A 458 43.99 -28.60 31.69
N ASN A 459 43.58 -29.02 32.88
CA ASN A 459 44.41 -29.87 33.74
C ASN A 459 44.54 -31.32 33.20
N GLU A 460 43.53 -31.80 32.48
CA GLU A 460 43.51 -33.13 31.87
C GLU A 460 44.28 -33.16 30.54
N ILE A 461 44.20 -32.09 29.76
CA ILE A 461 45.01 -31.86 28.55
C ILE A 461 46.51 -31.88 28.91
N ASP A 462 46.88 -31.48 30.13
CA ASP A 462 48.26 -31.53 30.59
C ASP A 462 48.76 -32.93 30.97
N GLY A 463 47.86 -33.90 31.21
CA GLY A 463 48.19 -35.29 31.52
C GLY A 463 48.49 -36.13 30.27
N ILE A 464 49.68 -36.72 30.19
CA ILE A 464 50.06 -37.62 29.10
C ILE A 464 49.81 -39.07 29.55
N GLY A 465 48.96 -39.80 28.82
CA GLY A 465 48.79 -41.24 28.99
C GLY A 465 49.98 -42.03 28.43
N ASN A 466 50.36 -43.13 29.09
CA ASN A 466 51.52 -43.96 28.71
C ASN A 466 51.40 -44.62 27.33
N ASP A 467 50.18 -44.73 26.81
CA ASP A 467 49.86 -45.44 25.56
C ASP A 467 50.08 -44.59 24.29
N LEU A 468 50.37 -43.29 24.42
CA LEU A 468 50.58 -42.34 23.30
C LEU A 468 49.47 -42.36 22.22
N GLY A 469 48.30 -42.88 22.57
CA GLY A 469 47.12 -42.88 21.72
C GLY A 469 46.36 -41.57 21.81
N VAL A 470 45.34 -41.46 20.96
CA VAL A 470 44.33 -40.39 21.03
C VAL A 470 43.76 -40.29 22.45
N PRO A 471 43.88 -39.15 23.14
CA PRO A 471 43.28 -38.94 24.45
C PRO A 471 41.75 -38.93 24.41
N GLU A 472 41.11 -39.37 25.50
CA GLU A 472 39.64 -39.41 25.60
C GLU A 472 38.99 -38.03 25.42
N TRP A 473 39.59 -36.98 26.01
CA TRP A 473 39.13 -35.60 25.84
C TRP A 473 39.14 -35.13 24.38
N LEU A 474 40.08 -35.63 23.56
CA LEU A 474 40.14 -35.27 22.14
C LEU A 474 39.03 -36.00 21.37
N GLU A 475 38.78 -37.27 21.69
CA GLU A 475 37.71 -38.03 21.05
C GLU A 475 36.33 -37.41 21.36
N GLU A 476 36.09 -37.01 22.61
CA GLU A 476 34.85 -36.30 23.00
C GLU A 476 34.72 -34.94 22.29
N ALA A 477 35.80 -34.16 22.22
CA ALA A 477 35.84 -32.90 21.49
C ALA A 477 35.56 -33.08 19.98
N LEU A 478 36.12 -34.12 19.37
CA LEU A 478 35.90 -34.41 17.95
C LEU A 478 34.48 -34.90 17.69
N LEU A 479 33.90 -35.72 18.57
CA LEU A 479 32.51 -36.17 18.47
C LEU A 479 31.53 -34.99 18.62
N THR A 480 31.80 -34.04 19.52
CA THR A 480 30.99 -32.83 19.66
C THR A 480 31.14 -31.91 18.44
N PHE A 481 32.36 -31.74 17.93
CA PHE A 481 32.62 -31.01 16.69
C PHE A 481 31.92 -31.63 15.47
N GLU A 482 31.91 -32.95 15.32
CA GLU A 482 31.15 -33.65 14.26
C GLU A 482 29.65 -33.36 14.35
N LYS A 483 29.08 -33.34 15.56
CA LYS A 483 27.67 -32.99 15.77
C LYS A 483 27.40 -31.53 15.39
N LEU A 484 28.31 -30.60 15.73
CA LEU A 484 28.22 -29.20 15.35
C LEU A 484 28.28 -29.04 13.82
N ALA A 485 29.22 -29.70 13.14
CA ALA A 485 29.33 -29.71 11.68
C ALA A 485 28.07 -30.25 11.00
N LYS A 486 27.53 -31.39 11.49
CA LYS A 486 26.26 -31.95 10.98
C LYS A 486 25.09 -30.98 11.16
N SER A 487 25.00 -30.30 12.32
CA SER A 487 23.95 -29.32 12.59
C SER A 487 24.07 -28.07 11.70
N PHE A 488 25.30 -27.66 11.39
CA PHE A 488 25.58 -26.55 10.49
C PHE A 488 25.16 -26.89 9.05
N GLU A 489 25.51 -28.08 8.56
CA GLU A 489 25.10 -28.53 7.22
C GLU A 489 23.59 -28.64 7.07
N ALA A 490 22.89 -29.08 8.11
CA ALA A 490 21.43 -29.15 8.12
C ALA A 490 20.76 -27.77 8.13
N SER A 491 21.44 -26.74 8.63
CA SER A 491 20.89 -25.39 8.77
C SER A 491 20.96 -24.56 7.48
N PHE A 492 21.80 -24.96 6.51
CA PHE A 492 21.92 -24.28 5.22
C PHE A 492 20.99 -24.86 4.15
N THR A 493 20.24 -24.00 3.47
CA THR A 493 19.60 -24.34 2.20
C THR A 493 20.67 -24.61 1.14
N ARG A 494 20.41 -25.56 0.22
CA ARG A 494 21.36 -26.07 -0.80
C ARG A 494 21.96 -25.01 -1.76
N GLN A 495 21.64 -23.72 -1.61
CA GLN A 495 21.98 -22.63 -2.53
C GLN A 495 23.09 -21.68 -2.03
N VAL A 496 23.60 -21.85 -0.81
CA VAL A 496 24.66 -20.96 -0.28
C VAL A 496 26.04 -21.36 -0.82
N GLY A 497 26.80 -20.37 -1.26
CA GLY A 497 28.16 -20.51 -1.78
C GLY A 497 29.13 -21.08 -0.74
N ARG A 498 30.21 -21.70 -1.21
CA ARG A 498 31.20 -22.35 -0.32
C ARG A 498 31.92 -21.35 0.60
N GLU A 499 32.16 -20.14 0.12
CA GLU A 499 32.84 -19.06 0.87
C GLU A 499 32.00 -18.53 2.03
N GLU A 500 30.69 -18.32 1.82
CA GLU A 500 29.77 -17.90 2.89
C GLU A 500 29.64 -18.97 4.00
N LYS A 501 29.75 -20.26 3.62
CA LYS A 501 29.79 -21.36 4.59
C LYS A 501 31.09 -21.40 5.38
N GLU A 502 32.22 -21.10 4.73
CA GLU A 502 33.51 -21.01 5.41
C GLU A 502 33.50 -19.85 6.41
N GLU A 503 33.06 -18.65 6.01
CA GLU A 503 32.95 -17.50 6.91
C GLU A 503 31.99 -17.75 8.08
N GLY A 504 30.83 -18.38 7.83
CA GLY A 504 29.84 -18.69 8.86
C GLY A 504 30.30 -19.74 9.87
N PHE A 505 31.09 -20.74 9.45
CA PHE A 505 31.59 -21.80 10.33
C PHE A 505 32.94 -21.46 10.99
N GLU A 506 33.70 -20.52 10.43
CA GLU A 506 35.02 -20.12 10.91
C GLU A 506 35.02 -19.78 12.41
N GLY A 507 33.99 -19.05 12.86
CA GLY A 507 33.84 -18.70 14.28
C GLY A 507 33.63 -19.91 15.19
N VAL A 508 32.99 -20.98 14.69
CA VAL A 508 32.77 -22.23 15.43
C VAL A 508 34.05 -23.06 15.47
N VAL A 509 34.77 -23.16 14.35
CA VAL A 509 36.06 -23.86 14.28
C VAL A 509 37.08 -23.23 15.22
N LYS A 510 37.14 -21.88 15.25
CA LYS A 510 38.04 -21.15 16.16
C LYS A 510 37.80 -21.44 17.63
N GLU A 511 36.57 -21.69 18.03
CA GLU A 511 36.23 -21.86 19.44
C GLU A 511 36.19 -23.34 19.84
N ALA A 512 35.74 -24.23 18.94
CA ALA A 512 35.54 -25.65 19.23
C ALA A 512 36.68 -26.57 18.77
N LEU A 513 37.61 -26.13 17.91
CA LEU A 513 38.70 -26.98 17.40
C LEU A 513 40.09 -26.39 17.68
N ASP A 514 40.32 -25.10 17.39
CA ASP A 514 41.65 -24.48 17.54
C ASP A 514 42.26 -24.63 18.96
N PRO A 515 41.49 -24.50 20.07
CA PRO A 515 42.04 -24.69 21.40
C PRO A 515 42.57 -26.10 21.67
N TYR A 516 41.94 -27.12 21.07
CA TYR A 516 42.40 -28.50 21.17
C TYR A 516 43.63 -28.75 20.30
N LEU A 517 43.72 -28.12 19.12
CA LEU A 517 44.94 -28.16 18.29
C LEU A 517 46.13 -27.55 19.02
N ASP A 518 45.93 -26.38 19.63
CA ASP A 518 46.97 -25.71 20.41
C ASP A 518 47.35 -26.52 21.67
N GLY A 519 46.36 -27.17 22.30
CA GLY A 519 46.58 -28.14 23.37
C GLY A 519 47.45 -29.32 22.93
N LEU A 520 47.14 -29.94 21.79
CA LEU A 520 47.91 -31.05 21.21
C LEU A 520 49.35 -30.63 20.88
N GLU A 521 49.54 -29.45 20.31
CA GLU A 521 50.87 -28.93 20.04
C GLU A 521 51.66 -28.67 21.33
N ASN A 522 51.02 -28.13 22.38
CA ASN A 522 51.66 -27.91 23.68
C ASN A 522 52.08 -29.23 24.34
N VAL A 523 51.21 -30.26 24.30
CA VAL A 523 51.54 -31.61 24.75
C VAL A 523 52.71 -32.17 23.94
N GLY A 524 52.64 -32.06 22.62
CA GLY A 524 53.67 -32.55 21.71
C GLY A 524 55.02 -31.85 21.89
N ARG A 525 55.06 -30.58 22.32
CA ARG A 525 56.33 -29.89 22.63
C ARG A 525 57.01 -30.40 23.90
N ARG A 526 56.27 -31.03 24.82
CA ARG A 526 56.84 -31.64 26.04
C ARG A 526 57.41 -33.04 25.81
N LEU A 527 56.98 -33.71 24.74
CA LEU A 527 57.49 -35.01 24.32
C LEU A 527 58.72 -34.81 23.42
N GLU A 528 59.67 -35.75 23.49
CA GLU A 528 60.88 -35.76 22.67
C GLU A 528 61.03 -37.09 21.92
N GLY A 529 61.79 -37.06 20.82
CA GLY A 529 62.07 -38.26 20.01
C GLY A 529 60.82 -38.92 19.44
N VAL A 530 60.77 -40.25 19.50
CA VAL A 530 59.72 -41.10 18.91
C VAL A 530 58.36 -40.82 19.54
N ASP A 531 58.31 -40.59 20.84
CA ASP A 531 57.06 -40.42 21.56
C ASP A 531 56.28 -39.20 21.08
N ARG A 532 56.99 -38.11 20.73
CA ARG A 532 56.40 -36.90 20.14
C ARG A 532 55.77 -37.18 18.79
N VAL A 533 56.47 -37.93 17.96
CA VAL A 533 56.06 -38.19 16.59
C VAL A 533 54.88 -39.16 16.56
N VAL A 534 54.95 -40.24 17.35
CA VAL A 534 53.88 -41.22 17.47
C VAL A 534 52.61 -40.59 18.05
N PHE A 535 52.73 -39.83 19.14
CA PHE A 535 51.59 -39.11 19.72
C PHE A 535 50.96 -38.12 18.73
N GLY A 536 51.81 -37.32 18.06
CA GLY A 536 51.36 -36.34 17.08
C GLY A 536 50.63 -36.98 15.91
N LEU A 537 51.20 -38.01 15.28
CA LEU A 537 50.59 -38.71 14.15
C LEU A 537 49.26 -39.39 14.53
N ASN A 538 49.18 -39.99 15.73
CA ASN A 538 47.94 -40.57 16.24
C ASN A 538 46.84 -39.50 16.43
N CYS A 539 47.17 -38.36 17.05
CA CYS A 539 46.19 -37.32 17.36
C CYS A 539 45.78 -36.51 16.13
N PHE A 540 46.75 -35.99 15.37
CA PHE A 540 46.46 -35.22 14.16
C PHE A 540 45.84 -36.10 13.07
N GLY A 541 46.20 -37.39 12.98
CA GLY A 541 45.54 -38.35 12.10
C GLY A 541 44.05 -38.49 12.43
N ARG A 542 43.68 -38.60 13.71
CA ARG A 542 42.27 -38.63 14.12
C ARG A 542 41.54 -37.33 13.80
N VAL A 543 42.17 -36.18 14.03
CA VAL A 543 41.60 -34.87 13.64
C VAL A 543 41.39 -34.80 12.12
N TRP A 544 42.36 -35.26 11.33
CA TRP A 544 42.28 -35.28 9.88
C TRP A 544 41.10 -36.11 9.37
N GLU A 545 40.83 -37.28 9.95
CA GLU A 545 39.68 -38.11 9.57
C GLU A 545 38.34 -37.39 9.69
N VAL A 546 38.21 -36.53 10.71
CA VAL A 546 37.00 -35.73 10.97
C VAL A 546 36.92 -34.55 10.02
N VAL A 547 38.02 -33.83 9.81
CA VAL A 547 38.02 -32.57 9.07
C VAL A 547 38.09 -32.78 7.55
N ARG A 548 38.69 -33.88 7.03
CA ARG A 548 38.87 -34.13 5.58
C ARG A 548 37.56 -34.11 4.77
N GLY A 549 36.44 -34.48 5.39
CA GLY A 549 35.12 -34.47 4.75
C GLY A 549 34.47 -33.09 4.65
N LEU A 550 34.99 -32.11 5.39
CA LEU A 550 34.39 -30.79 5.57
C LEU A 550 35.04 -29.77 4.63
N GLY A 551 34.50 -29.65 3.41
CA GLY A 551 35.06 -28.77 2.37
C GLY A 551 35.08 -27.27 2.72
N TYR A 552 34.46 -26.84 3.82
CA TYR A 552 34.41 -25.45 4.30
C TYR A 552 35.37 -25.18 5.47
N VAL A 553 36.31 -26.10 5.76
CA VAL A 553 37.32 -25.98 6.84
C VAL A 553 38.74 -26.04 6.28
N ARG A 554 38.95 -25.46 5.09
CA ARG A 554 40.19 -25.63 4.30
C ARG A 554 41.43 -25.15 5.06
N GLY A 555 41.35 -23.99 5.72
CA GLY A 555 42.49 -23.45 6.46
C GLY A 555 43.01 -24.39 7.57
N ARG A 556 42.13 -25.16 8.23
CA ARG A 556 42.56 -26.15 9.25
C ARG A 556 42.96 -27.47 8.60
N GLN A 557 42.38 -27.84 7.47
CA GLN A 557 42.86 -28.99 6.68
C GLN A 557 44.33 -28.80 6.31
N GLU A 558 44.68 -27.66 5.68
CA GLU A 558 46.05 -27.35 5.29
C GLU A 558 47.00 -27.30 6.51
N ARG A 559 46.55 -26.74 7.64
CA ARG A 559 47.33 -26.73 8.90
C ARG A 559 47.61 -28.15 9.41
N VAL A 560 46.58 -28.99 9.52
CA VAL A 560 46.70 -30.35 10.06
C VAL A 560 47.52 -31.24 9.11
N GLU A 561 47.30 -31.12 7.80
CA GLU A 561 48.07 -31.84 6.78
C GLU A 561 49.55 -31.45 6.82
N GLY A 562 49.87 -30.16 6.88
CA GLY A 562 51.26 -29.69 7.00
C GLY A 562 51.94 -30.15 8.29
N LEU A 563 51.22 -30.19 9.41
CA LEU A 563 51.74 -30.74 10.67
C LEU A 563 51.97 -32.25 10.59
N MET A 564 51.06 -33.00 9.97
CA MET A 564 51.21 -34.44 9.76
C MET A 564 52.40 -34.76 8.85
N GLU A 565 52.55 -34.05 7.74
CA GLU A 565 53.67 -34.23 6.81
C GLU A 565 55.01 -33.95 7.50
N GLY A 566 55.09 -32.86 8.27
CA GLY A 566 56.29 -32.52 9.05
C GLY A 566 56.58 -33.51 10.20
N LEU A 567 55.55 -34.13 10.80
CA LEU A 567 55.71 -35.19 11.78
C LEU A 567 56.16 -36.50 11.13
N LYS A 568 55.59 -36.85 9.97
CA LYS A 568 55.98 -38.02 9.17
C LYS A 568 57.45 -37.94 8.78
N GLY A 569 57.90 -36.81 8.22
CA GLY A 569 59.31 -36.61 7.86
C GLY A 569 60.24 -36.77 9.07
N ARG A 570 59.89 -36.23 10.24
CA ARG A 570 60.66 -36.47 11.48
C ARG A 570 60.62 -37.92 11.95
N ALA A 571 59.54 -38.65 11.69
CA ALA A 571 59.46 -40.09 11.98
C ALA A 571 60.49 -40.86 11.16
N VAL A 572 60.55 -40.58 9.86
CA VAL A 572 61.49 -41.20 8.92
C VAL A 572 62.93 -40.94 9.37
N GLU A 573 63.27 -39.70 9.72
CA GLU A 573 64.60 -39.36 10.24
C GLU A 573 64.94 -40.12 11.53
N LEU A 574 64.01 -40.21 12.50
CA LEU A 574 64.26 -40.93 13.76
C LEU A 574 64.39 -42.44 13.57
N VAL A 575 63.59 -43.03 12.67
CA VAL A 575 63.68 -44.45 12.33
C VAL A 575 64.99 -44.71 11.59
N LYS A 576 65.40 -43.84 10.66
CA LYS A 576 66.68 -43.90 9.96
C LYS A 576 67.85 -43.82 10.95
N GLU A 577 67.86 -42.84 11.84
CA GLU A 577 68.86 -42.72 12.91
C GLU A 577 68.91 -43.98 13.79
N TRP A 578 67.76 -44.61 14.01
CA TRP A 578 67.67 -45.87 14.73
C TRP A 578 68.25 -47.05 13.94
N ILE A 579 67.90 -47.22 12.66
CA ILE A 579 68.44 -48.24 11.77
C ILE A 579 69.97 -48.11 11.68
N VAL A 580 70.48 -46.88 11.52
CA VAL A 580 71.92 -46.59 11.44
C VAL A 580 72.69 -46.99 12.72
N ARG A 581 72.08 -46.78 13.88
CA ARG A 581 72.69 -47.10 15.17
C ARG A 581 72.69 -48.60 15.45
N GLU A 582 71.56 -49.28 15.23
CA GLU A 582 71.42 -50.71 15.52
C GLU A 582 72.22 -51.57 14.53
N SER A 583 72.30 -51.15 13.26
CA SER A 583 73.12 -51.82 12.24
C SER A 583 74.63 -51.72 12.45
N GLY A 584 75.11 -50.88 13.38
CA GLY A 584 76.55 -50.64 13.60
C GLY A 584 77.20 -49.72 12.56
N MET A 585 76.45 -49.30 11.52
CA MET A 585 76.96 -48.47 10.43
C MET A 585 77.15 -46.99 10.81
N GLY A 586 76.74 -46.57 12.00
CA GLY A 586 76.83 -45.18 12.45
C GLY A 586 78.25 -44.59 12.43
N GLU A 587 79.26 -45.34 12.90
CA GLU A 587 80.65 -44.88 12.86
C GLU A 587 81.21 -44.82 11.43
N VAL A 588 80.78 -45.75 10.57
CA VAL A 588 81.15 -45.81 9.15
C VAL A 588 80.57 -44.61 8.41
N PHE A 589 79.27 -44.34 8.56
CA PHE A 589 78.62 -43.19 7.92
C PHE A 589 79.15 -41.87 8.46
N ALA A 590 79.43 -41.74 9.76
CA ALA A 590 80.02 -40.52 10.32
C ALA A 590 81.45 -40.27 9.83
N ALA A 591 82.27 -41.32 9.73
CA ALA A 591 83.64 -41.23 9.22
C ALA A 591 83.67 -40.92 7.72
N LEU A 592 82.71 -41.44 6.95
CA LEU A 592 82.62 -41.26 5.50
C LEU A 592 81.77 -40.06 5.05
N LYS A 593 81.11 -39.38 5.99
CA LYS A 593 80.21 -38.23 5.74
C LYS A 593 80.79 -37.13 4.83
N PRO A 594 82.05 -36.67 5.01
CA PRO A 594 82.63 -35.61 4.16
C PRO A 594 82.70 -36.01 2.67
N TRP A 595 82.84 -37.31 2.40
CA TRP A 595 82.93 -37.85 1.05
C TRP A 595 81.57 -38.25 0.48
N LEU A 596 80.62 -38.66 1.33
CA LEU A 596 79.24 -38.96 0.91
C LEU A 596 78.43 -37.70 0.57
N GLU A 597 78.58 -36.61 1.33
CA GLU A 597 77.73 -35.42 1.23
C GLU A 597 78.41 -34.19 0.59
N GLU A 598 79.70 -33.94 0.89
CA GLU A 598 80.37 -32.68 0.51
C GLU A 598 81.18 -32.76 -0.80
N GLY A 599 81.31 -33.96 -1.39
CA GLY A 599 82.01 -34.16 -2.65
C GLY A 599 83.47 -33.71 -2.61
N GLU A 600 84.09 -33.67 -1.42
CA GLU A 600 85.52 -33.43 -1.29
C GLU A 600 86.26 -34.52 -2.09
N GLY A 601 87.19 -34.10 -2.97
CA GLY A 601 87.97 -35.04 -3.76
C GLY A 601 88.60 -36.10 -2.83
N LEU A 602 88.32 -37.38 -3.10
CA LEU A 602 88.74 -38.49 -2.25
C LEU A 602 90.25 -38.41 -1.96
N ASP A 603 90.61 -38.02 -0.74
CA ASP A 603 91.98 -38.10 -0.25
C ASP A 603 92.19 -39.51 0.32
N LEU A 604 92.49 -40.44 -0.59
CA LEU A 604 92.45 -41.90 -0.34
C LEU A 604 93.42 -42.35 0.76
N GLY A 605 94.49 -41.59 0.99
CA GLY A 605 95.40 -41.81 2.11
C GLY A 605 94.77 -41.53 3.49
N LYS A 606 93.82 -40.58 3.56
CA LYS A 606 93.06 -40.30 4.79
C LYS A 606 91.97 -41.34 5.02
N VAL A 607 91.25 -41.73 3.96
CA VAL A 607 90.21 -42.76 4.02
C VAL A 607 90.81 -44.08 4.52
N ARG A 608 91.95 -44.50 3.99
CA ARG A 608 92.67 -45.71 4.44
C ARG A 608 93.18 -45.64 5.89
N SER A 609 93.46 -44.43 6.39
CA SER A 609 93.95 -44.24 7.77
C SER A 609 92.83 -44.23 8.82
N LEU A 610 91.56 -44.24 8.40
CA LEU A 610 90.41 -44.28 9.30
C LEU A 610 90.41 -45.62 10.05
N GLU A 611 90.38 -45.54 11.39
CA GLU A 611 90.35 -46.74 12.23
C GLU A 611 89.13 -47.64 11.95
N VAL A 612 88.03 -47.03 11.50
CA VAL A 612 86.76 -47.71 11.22
C VAL A 612 86.84 -48.62 9.98
N LEU A 613 87.79 -48.35 9.07
CA LEU A 613 88.02 -49.14 7.85
C LEU A 613 89.16 -50.16 8.01
N GLN A 614 89.67 -50.36 9.22
CA GLN A 614 90.62 -51.45 9.50
C GLN A 614 89.88 -52.80 9.52
N GLU A 615 90.51 -53.83 8.96
CA GLU A 615 89.92 -55.17 8.75
C GLU A 615 89.18 -55.74 9.97
N ASN A 616 89.74 -55.58 11.18
CA ASN A 616 89.12 -56.08 12.41
C ASN A 616 87.81 -55.35 12.74
N LYS A 617 87.80 -54.00 12.69
CA LYS A 617 86.60 -53.20 13.02
C LYS A 617 85.55 -53.27 11.91
N LEU A 618 85.98 -53.33 10.64
CA LEU A 618 85.07 -53.46 9.51
C LEU A 618 84.40 -54.84 9.48
N GLY A 619 85.12 -55.90 9.83
CA GLY A 619 84.55 -57.25 10.00
C GLY A 619 83.56 -57.33 11.15
N ASP A 620 83.83 -56.66 12.28
CA ASP A 620 82.90 -56.56 13.41
C ASP A 620 81.60 -55.82 13.01
N VAL A 621 81.70 -54.73 12.24
CA VAL A 621 80.54 -54.00 11.69
C VAL A 621 79.77 -54.84 10.66
N ALA A 622 80.45 -55.60 9.80
CA ALA A 622 79.83 -56.52 8.84
C ALA A 622 78.98 -57.57 9.57
N GLN A 623 79.54 -58.18 10.62
CA GLN A 623 78.87 -59.19 11.42
C GLN A 623 77.65 -58.62 12.17
N GLN A 624 77.75 -57.39 12.68
CA GLN A 624 76.63 -56.70 13.34
C GLN A 624 75.51 -56.36 12.34
N LEU A 625 75.87 -55.89 11.15
CA LEU A 625 74.91 -55.63 10.07
C LEU A 625 74.18 -56.91 9.64
N ASP A 626 74.91 -58.01 9.41
CA ASP A 626 74.32 -59.31 9.04
C ASP A 626 73.38 -59.88 10.12
N ALA A 627 73.65 -59.63 11.39
CA ALA A 627 72.78 -60.03 12.49
C ALA A 627 71.50 -59.18 12.57
N PHE A 628 71.56 -57.91 12.16
CA PHE A 628 70.45 -56.95 12.21
C PHE A 628 69.47 -57.10 11.03
N LEU A 629 69.97 -57.31 9.81
CA LEU A 629 69.15 -57.31 8.58
C LEU A 629 67.91 -58.23 8.63
N PRO A 630 67.96 -59.46 9.16
CA PRO A 630 66.81 -60.37 9.14
C PRO A 630 65.59 -59.92 9.97
N THR A 631 65.77 -59.11 11.02
CA THR A 631 64.68 -58.64 11.91
C THR A 631 64.45 -57.12 11.84
N SER A 632 65.34 -56.41 11.16
CA SER A 632 65.39 -54.95 11.01
C SER A 632 64.04 -54.24 10.81
N ILE A 633 63.19 -54.68 9.88
CA ILE A 633 61.90 -54.04 9.59
C ILE A 633 60.85 -54.33 10.65
N GLU A 634 60.85 -55.53 11.23
CA GLU A 634 59.96 -55.87 12.34
C GLU A 634 60.34 -55.11 13.61
N ASP A 635 61.64 -54.97 13.86
CA ASP A 635 62.19 -54.21 14.98
C ASP A 635 61.98 -52.69 14.78
N ALA A 636 62.13 -52.17 13.56
CA ALA A 636 61.80 -50.78 13.23
C ALA A 636 60.32 -50.48 13.44
N ARG A 637 59.44 -51.42 13.08
CA ARG A 637 57.99 -51.30 13.35
C ARG A 637 57.69 -51.40 14.85
N ALA A 638 58.44 -52.20 15.60
CA ALA A 638 58.32 -52.26 17.05
C ALA A 638 58.78 -50.95 17.71
N TYR A 639 59.81 -50.31 17.17
CA TYR A 639 60.34 -49.02 17.63
C TYR A 639 59.28 -47.90 17.56
N ILE A 640 58.48 -47.86 16.49
CA ILE A 640 57.31 -46.97 16.36
C ILE A 640 55.98 -47.66 16.72
N GLY A 641 56.02 -48.79 17.44
CA GLY A 641 54.89 -49.73 17.57
C GLY A 641 53.64 -49.19 18.27
N LYS A 642 53.75 -48.02 18.92
CA LYS A 642 52.61 -47.30 19.51
C LYS A 642 51.82 -46.46 18.48
N LEU A 643 52.26 -46.39 17.22
CA LEU A 643 51.52 -45.76 16.12
C LEU A 643 50.32 -46.64 15.74
N LYS A 644 49.12 -46.08 15.80
CA LYS A 644 47.86 -46.83 15.54
C LYS A 644 47.66 -47.12 14.06
N ASP A 645 48.09 -46.23 13.18
CA ASP A 645 48.02 -46.42 11.73
C ASP A 645 49.16 -47.31 11.24
N ARG A 646 48.82 -48.58 10.97
CA ARG A 646 49.78 -49.60 10.50
C ARG A 646 50.23 -49.37 9.06
N ALA A 647 49.42 -48.72 8.23
CA ALA A 647 49.80 -48.41 6.86
C ALA A 647 50.83 -47.28 6.86
N LEU A 648 50.59 -46.23 7.65
CA LEU A 648 51.55 -45.14 7.82
C LEU A 648 52.85 -45.63 8.48
N ALA A 649 52.78 -46.50 9.50
CA ALA A 649 53.97 -47.11 10.10
C ALA A 649 54.83 -47.86 9.07
N ARG A 650 54.17 -48.61 8.18
CA ARG A 650 54.85 -49.33 7.10
C ARG A 650 55.55 -48.39 6.14
N VAL A 651 54.86 -47.34 5.68
CA VAL A 651 55.43 -46.34 4.77
C VAL A 651 56.63 -45.63 5.39
N ILE A 652 56.55 -45.27 6.68
CA ILE A 652 57.69 -44.63 7.38
C ILE A 652 58.90 -45.57 7.45
N CYS A 653 58.69 -46.85 7.77
CA CYS A 653 59.79 -47.83 7.81
C CYS A 653 60.39 -48.10 6.43
N GLU A 654 59.57 -48.17 5.38
CA GLU A 654 60.01 -48.37 3.99
C GLU A 654 60.82 -47.15 3.51
N GLU A 655 60.32 -45.93 3.72
CA GLU A 655 61.04 -44.69 3.36
C GLU A 655 62.38 -44.58 4.12
N ALA A 656 62.40 -44.89 5.42
CA ALA A 656 63.64 -44.86 6.21
C ALA A 656 64.64 -45.96 5.79
N ALA A 657 64.13 -47.12 5.35
CA ALA A 657 64.95 -48.20 4.84
C ALA A 657 65.54 -47.86 3.47
N ASP A 658 64.76 -47.27 2.57
CA ASP A 658 65.23 -46.80 1.27
C ASP A 658 66.33 -45.73 1.44
N ASP A 659 66.16 -44.77 2.35
CA ASP A 659 67.20 -43.78 2.68
C ASP A 659 68.48 -44.44 3.22
N PHE A 660 68.34 -45.48 4.05
CA PHE A 660 69.48 -46.25 4.56
C PHE A 660 70.20 -47.01 3.44
N VAL A 661 69.46 -47.61 2.51
CA VAL A 661 70.02 -48.29 1.33
C VAL A 661 70.79 -47.30 0.46
N GLU A 662 70.25 -46.10 0.21
CA GLU A 662 70.95 -45.08 -0.58
C GLU A 662 72.28 -44.65 0.07
N MET A 663 72.30 -44.46 1.39
CA MET A 663 73.54 -44.20 2.13
C MET A 663 74.53 -45.38 2.04
N PHE A 664 74.02 -46.61 2.12
CA PHE A 664 74.84 -47.82 1.99
C PHE A 664 75.45 -47.97 0.59
N GLU A 665 74.68 -47.75 -0.48
CA GLU A 665 75.17 -47.74 -1.87
C GLU A 665 76.25 -46.66 -2.08
N GLY A 666 76.20 -45.56 -1.33
CA GLY A 666 77.28 -44.58 -1.24
C GLY A 666 78.57 -45.18 -0.67
N VAL A 667 78.48 -45.93 0.43
CA VAL A 667 79.63 -46.62 1.05
C VAL A 667 80.16 -47.73 0.15
N GLU A 668 79.30 -48.52 -0.49
CA GLU A 668 79.69 -49.56 -1.43
C GLU A 668 80.55 -49.01 -2.57
N ARG A 669 80.08 -47.93 -3.24
CA ARG A 669 80.83 -47.25 -4.31
C ARG A 669 82.19 -46.75 -3.83
N MET A 670 82.29 -46.32 -2.57
CA MET A 670 83.55 -45.85 -2.00
C MET A 670 84.52 -47.00 -1.73
N LEU A 671 84.03 -48.12 -1.22
CA LEU A 671 84.84 -49.33 -1.02
C LEU A 671 85.35 -49.88 -2.35
N ASP A 672 84.51 -49.91 -3.39
CA ASP A 672 84.91 -50.27 -4.76
C ASP A 672 86.06 -49.40 -5.28
N VAL A 673 85.95 -48.08 -5.12
CA VAL A 673 86.98 -47.13 -5.58
C VAL A 673 88.31 -47.32 -4.81
N VAL A 674 88.24 -47.64 -3.52
CA VAL A 674 89.44 -47.91 -2.71
C VAL A 674 90.10 -49.24 -3.13
N ASP A 675 89.32 -50.30 -3.31
CA ASP A 675 89.84 -51.62 -3.73
C ASP A 675 90.38 -51.60 -5.18
N GLU A 676 89.73 -50.87 -6.10
CA GLU A 676 90.23 -50.64 -7.46
C GLU A 676 91.59 -49.92 -7.51
N GLN A 677 91.88 -49.08 -6.52
CA GLN A 677 93.16 -48.40 -6.42
C GLN A 677 94.23 -49.23 -5.72
N LEU A 678 93.87 -50.03 -4.71
CA LEU A 678 94.77 -51.03 -4.14
C LEU A 678 95.26 -52.01 -5.22
N MET A 679 94.37 -52.41 -6.14
CA MET A 679 94.72 -53.18 -7.32
C MET A 679 95.76 -52.48 -8.22
N LYS A 680 95.67 -51.15 -8.38
CA LYS A 680 96.59 -50.35 -9.22
C LYS A 680 97.93 -50.03 -8.53
N GLU A 681 97.95 -49.90 -7.20
CA GLU A 681 99.17 -49.61 -6.42
C GLU A 681 100.02 -50.86 -6.12
N GLN A 682 99.42 -52.05 -6.10
CA GLN A 682 100.08 -53.31 -5.70
C GLN A 682 100.41 -54.27 -6.86
N GLU A 683 100.43 -53.80 -8.12
CA GLU A 683 100.86 -54.61 -9.28
C GLU A 683 102.31 -55.16 -9.17
N GLU A 684 103.08 -54.81 -8.13
CA GLU A 684 104.48 -55.26 -7.90
C GLU A 684 104.72 -56.17 -6.67
N LYS A 685 103.72 -56.71 -5.96
CA LYS A 685 103.94 -57.68 -4.85
C LYS A 685 103.02 -58.91 -4.85
N ASP A 686 103.57 -60.00 -4.29
CA ASP A 686 103.06 -61.38 -4.25
C ASP A 686 101.56 -61.51 -3.89
N GLU A 687 100.91 -62.53 -4.47
CA GLU A 687 99.44 -62.74 -4.47
C GLU A 687 98.84 -63.22 -3.14
N ASP A 688 99.64 -63.66 -2.16
CA ASP A 688 99.14 -64.38 -0.96
C ASP A 688 98.70 -63.49 0.23
N ASP A 689 98.93 -62.17 0.21
CA ASP A 689 98.58 -61.22 1.31
C ASP A 689 97.55 -60.14 0.89
N ARG A 690 96.74 -60.39 -0.15
CA ARG A 690 95.73 -59.42 -0.64
C ARG A 690 94.38 -59.64 0.06
N THR A 691 94.09 -58.83 1.07
CA THR A 691 92.74 -58.69 1.64
C THR A 691 92.10 -57.43 1.07
N PHE A 692 91.10 -57.60 0.20
CA PHE A 692 90.29 -56.47 -0.25
C PHE A 692 89.27 -56.10 0.83
N LEU A 693 88.92 -54.82 0.94
CA LEU A 693 87.91 -54.39 1.91
C LEU A 693 86.54 -55.03 1.60
N ARG A 694 86.26 -55.33 0.32
CA ARG A 694 85.10 -56.12 -0.11
C ARG A 694 85.13 -57.60 0.27
N ASP A 695 86.30 -58.18 0.54
CA ASP A 695 86.38 -59.56 1.05
C ASP A 695 85.93 -59.62 2.53
N VAL A 696 86.13 -58.52 3.27
CA VAL A 696 85.70 -58.36 4.67
C VAL A 696 84.26 -57.86 4.77
N PHE A 697 83.80 -57.07 3.79
CA PHE A 697 82.47 -56.47 3.75
C PHE A 697 81.74 -56.77 2.42
N PRO A 698 81.21 -58.00 2.23
CA PRO A 698 80.79 -58.50 0.92
C PRO A 698 79.40 -58.06 0.44
N ARG A 699 78.55 -57.53 1.34
CA ARG A 699 77.15 -57.20 1.04
C ARG A 699 77.01 -56.07 0.02
N THR A 700 76.06 -56.20 -0.89
CA THR A 700 75.70 -55.18 -1.89
C THR A 700 74.42 -54.45 -1.49
N GLY A 701 74.23 -53.22 -2.00
CA GLY A 701 73.00 -52.44 -1.79
C GLY A 701 71.74 -53.20 -2.23
N ASP A 702 71.81 -53.94 -3.33
CA ASP A 702 70.70 -54.77 -3.84
C ASP A 702 70.30 -55.89 -2.86
N GLU A 703 71.27 -56.54 -2.21
CA GLU A 703 71.01 -57.57 -1.21
C GLU A 703 70.36 -56.99 0.04
N ILE A 704 70.84 -55.84 0.50
CA ILE A 704 70.30 -55.15 1.67
C ILE A 704 68.88 -54.67 1.38
N LYS A 705 68.62 -54.15 0.19
CA LYS A 705 67.29 -53.71 -0.23
C LYS A 705 66.26 -54.83 -0.21
N VAL A 706 66.63 -56.04 -0.65
CA VAL A 706 65.75 -57.22 -0.61
C VAL A 706 65.47 -57.68 0.82
N LEU A 707 66.44 -57.51 1.72
CA LEU A 707 66.29 -57.87 3.13
C LEU A 707 65.50 -56.83 3.94
N LEU A 708 65.45 -55.58 3.45
CA LEU A 708 64.72 -54.47 4.06
C LEU A 708 63.32 -54.22 3.44
N SER A 709 62.89 -55.01 2.45
CA SER A 709 61.60 -54.84 1.75
C SER A 709 60.42 -55.62 2.33
#